data_AF-A0AAP0ZIR7-F1
#
_entry.id   AF-A0AAP0ZIR7-F1
#
_cell.length_a   1.000
_cell.length_b   1.000
_cell.length_c   1.000
_cell.angle_alpha   90.00
_cell.angle_beta   90.00
_cell.angle_gamma   90.00
#
_symmetry.space_group_name_H-M   'P 1'
#
loop_
_entity.id
_entity.type
_entity.pdbx_description
1 polymer ?
#
loop_
_entity_poly.entity_id
_entity_poly.type
_entity_poly.pdbx_seq_one_letter_code
_entity_poly.pdbx_strand_id
1 'polypeptide(L)'
;MRIGPPQPSIVHTAALAIPTHTSASSPTQVPHVQGNTPPLRERARRRAVSIPPLVPLNDSAMTGKPALVALDSEFSEQRLAEVQARQITVQTLQGKLAAHLAQAGTALTPDSIAARFAAGALEPVYLDTDAFNAMSRGLPARARAAAGPVLIDAQQGRIVFNLQRAFAPGDTFSDAALTALGKALDLPGHGLATPDWLQPAAPTPTRRKLQQAARYHGHEVPARDGGAAFFKANDHRLLEGKQALLRNHRKALVHDHYFEAPSTRAFGKDVMVHRGLFDNHAGIPENSLSSIDHAYAQGYRNLELDVEVSADGVPVLMHDFSVGRMAGDPQNRLVSQVPFAELREMPLVIRNPSDGNYVKTDQTIAGVEQMLEHVLKKPEPMSVALDCKENTGEAVAMLLMRRPDLRNAAAIKVYAKYYTGGFDQFLSNLYKHYQINPLHSQDAPRRAALDRLLAKINVVPVLSQGMLNDEHLRGFFRSNDDGAEGLADTAMQWLESWTRMRPVIVEAVATDDSDAGKAMDMARERMRQPDSAYAKAAYSVSYRYEDFSVPRANHDKDYYVYRNFGELQKLTNEDFGIKRTTAGAFRDDGESLLTDQPEAELLAILENRTLARGHTGNELDVPPETPIDINRDAEIVKQRTREFQAGSIPADPNHIAAVREGKQRDHRADMVHDPAATRAVDKRAQASGLLTEKYRGAPVTHYLNERANQTEPD
;
A
#
# COMPACT_ATOMS: atom_id res chain seq x y z
N MET A 1 72.72 12.11 10.85
CA MET A 1 72.97 13.49 11.33
C MET A 1 71.62 14.19 11.32
N ARG A 2 70.98 14.32 12.48
CA ARG A 2 71.07 15.43 13.46
C ARG A 2 70.50 16.74 12.89
N ILE A 3 69.61 17.51 13.53
CA ILE A 3 68.89 17.54 14.82
C ILE A 3 67.79 18.62 14.61
N GLY A 4 66.57 18.46 15.17
CA GLY A 4 65.48 19.48 15.19
C GLY A 4 65.75 20.60 16.22
N PRO A 5 64.78 21.06 17.05
CA PRO A 5 63.31 21.21 16.95
C PRO A 5 62.95 22.68 17.42
N PRO A 6 61.80 23.09 18.07
CA PRO A 6 60.69 22.32 18.62
C PRO A 6 59.25 22.95 18.66
N GLN A 7 58.27 22.11 19.05
CA GLN A 7 57.04 22.46 19.82
C GLN A 7 57.41 22.95 21.26
N PRO A 8 56.55 23.44 22.20
CA PRO A 8 55.18 22.97 22.51
C PRO A 8 54.20 24.00 23.18
N SER A 9 53.05 23.46 23.58
CA SER A 9 51.91 24.00 24.35
C SER A 9 52.26 24.60 25.73
N ILE A 10 51.55 25.67 26.16
CA ILE A 10 51.32 26.03 27.59
C ILE A 10 49.91 26.66 27.78
N VAL A 11 49.33 26.31 28.93
CA VAL A 11 48.03 26.64 29.55
C VAL A 11 48.05 28.02 30.25
N HIS A 12 46.94 28.79 30.30
CA HIS A 12 46.34 29.40 31.52
C HIS A 12 45.25 30.48 31.27
N THR A 13 44.08 30.26 31.90
CA THR A 13 43.19 31.19 32.64
C THR A 13 43.10 32.68 32.28
N ALA A 14 41.88 33.17 32.03
CA ALA A 14 41.16 34.11 32.92
C ALA A 14 39.78 34.49 32.35
N ALA A 15 38.76 34.39 33.20
CA ALA A 15 37.43 34.95 33.01
C ALA A 15 37.47 36.48 33.06
N LEU A 16 36.55 37.16 32.37
CA LEU A 16 36.08 38.50 32.77
C LEU A 16 34.62 38.70 32.34
N ALA A 17 33.88 39.28 33.26
CA ALA A 17 32.43 39.39 33.32
C ALA A 17 31.89 40.73 32.75
N ILE A 18 30.62 40.68 32.35
CA ILE A 18 29.51 41.64 32.50
C ILE A 18 29.85 43.10 32.81
N PRO A 19 29.07 44.03 32.22
CA PRO A 19 28.52 45.14 33.00
C PRO A 19 26.99 45.24 32.92
N THR A 20 26.40 45.52 34.08
CA THR A 20 25.03 46.03 34.32
C THR A 20 25.14 47.37 35.06
N HIS A 21 24.10 48.21 34.98
CA HIS A 21 23.55 49.18 35.97
C HIS A 21 22.79 50.32 35.22
N THR A 22 21.45 50.54 35.34
CA THR A 22 20.62 51.23 36.38
C THR A 22 21.02 52.72 36.60
N SER A 23 20.21 53.81 36.59
CA SER A 23 18.79 54.08 36.95
C SER A 23 18.29 55.51 36.56
N ALA A 24 16.95 55.68 36.51
CA ALA A 24 16.04 56.75 37.01
C ALA A 24 16.05 58.24 36.56
N SER A 25 14.87 58.75 36.15
CA SER A 25 14.14 59.90 36.75
C SER A 25 12.76 60.15 36.09
N SER A 26 11.74 60.50 36.90
CA SER A 26 10.41 61.04 36.53
C SER A 26 10.35 62.55 36.91
N PRO A 27 9.21 63.30 36.95
CA PRO A 27 7.85 63.19 36.35
C PRO A 27 7.28 64.55 35.80
N THR A 28 6.18 64.57 35.02
CA THR A 28 5.13 65.64 35.03
C THR A 28 3.84 65.14 34.35
N GLN A 29 2.85 64.70 35.13
CA GLN A 29 1.54 65.32 35.43
C GLN A 29 0.46 65.34 34.33
N VAL A 30 -0.65 64.70 34.72
CA VAL A 30 -1.99 64.58 34.13
C VAL A 30 -2.89 65.70 34.70
N PRO A 31 -4.03 66.01 34.07
CA PRO A 31 -5.22 66.37 34.82
C PRO A 31 -6.34 65.33 34.64
N HIS A 32 -6.82 64.84 35.78
CA HIS A 32 -7.94 63.92 35.99
C HIS A 32 -9.12 64.69 36.60
N VAL A 33 -10.36 64.21 36.48
CA VAL A 33 -11.55 64.37 37.39
C VAL A 33 -12.79 63.86 36.61
N GLN A 34 -13.78 63.09 37.08
CA GLN A 34 -14.17 62.40 38.33
C GLN A 34 -15.25 61.34 37.92
N GLY A 35 -15.55 60.26 38.65
CA GLY A 35 -15.14 59.91 40.01
C GLY A 35 -15.75 58.61 40.58
N ASN A 36 -15.52 58.45 41.89
CA ASN A 36 -16.18 57.66 42.94
C ASN A 36 -15.98 56.12 43.05
N THR A 37 -15.22 55.74 44.08
CA THR A 37 -14.97 54.40 44.71
C THR A 37 -16.07 54.05 45.75
N PRO A 38 -16.11 52.87 46.47
CA PRO A 38 -15.64 51.47 46.32
C PRO A 38 -16.85 50.44 46.48
N PRO A 39 -16.78 49.07 46.66
CA PRO A 39 -15.68 48.19 47.10
C PRO A 39 -15.48 46.86 46.34
N LEU A 40 -14.41 46.12 46.72
CA LEU A 40 -14.18 44.66 46.60
C LEU A 40 -14.93 43.92 45.46
N ARG A 41 -14.25 43.51 44.40
CA ARG A 41 -14.82 42.59 43.40
C ARG A 41 -14.05 41.27 43.25
N GLU A 42 -14.77 40.23 43.68
CA GLU A 42 -15.04 38.95 43.01
C GLU A 42 -13.91 38.27 42.20
N ARG A 43 -13.70 37.00 42.58
CA ARG A 43 -13.07 35.93 41.79
C ARG A 43 -13.26 36.13 40.28
N ALA A 44 -12.16 36.15 39.55
CA ALA A 44 -12.18 36.00 38.10
C ALA A 44 -12.92 34.69 37.74
N ARG A 45 -14.09 34.85 37.11
CA ARG A 45 -14.87 33.77 36.50
C ARG A 45 -13.98 33.04 35.49
N ARG A 46 -14.11 31.70 35.46
CA ARG A 46 -13.56 30.84 34.40
C ARG A 46 -13.84 31.50 33.05
N ARG A 47 -12.78 31.81 32.28
CA ARG A 47 -12.92 32.13 30.86
C ARG A 47 -13.68 30.96 30.22
N ALA A 48 -14.81 31.27 29.60
CA ALA A 48 -15.45 30.35 28.68
C ALA A 48 -14.40 29.96 27.64
N VAL A 49 -14.14 28.66 27.51
CA VAL A 49 -13.29 28.11 26.44
C VAL A 49 -13.99 28.53 25.14
N SER A 50 -13.34 29.40 24.37
CA SER A 50 -13.90 29.90 23.11
C SER A 50 -14.09 28.71 22.16
N ILE A 51 -15.32 28.50 21.73
CA ILE A 51 -15.65 27.64 20.59
C ILE A 51 -14.79 28.15 19.41
N PRO A 52 -14.09 27.29 18.65
CA PRO A 52 -13.30 27.72 17.51
C PRO A 52 -14.21 28.53 16.55
N PRO A 53 -13.74 29.66 15.99
CA PRO A 53 -14.57 30.45 15.09
C PRO A 53 -14.93 29.60 13.88
N LEU A 54 -16.23 29.45 13.66
CA LEU A 54 -16.78 28.70 12.54
C LEU A 54 -16.86 29.61 11.31
N VAL A 55 -16.38 29.14 10.17
CA VAL A 55 -16.46 29.86 8.89
C VAL A 55 -17.31 29.10 7.89
N PRO A 56 -18.09 29.80 7.04
CA PRO A 56 -18.79 29.20 5.92
C PRO A 56 -17.81 28.67 4.87
N LEU A 57 -18.02 27.44 4.41
CA LEU A 57 -17.30 26.83 3.30
C LEU A 57 -18.07 27.07 1.99
N ASN A 58 -17.65 28.10 1.23
CA ASN A 58 -18.40 28.62 0.06
C ASN A 58 -18.46 27.64 -1.13
N ASP A 59 -17.46 26.74 -1.29
CA ASP A 59 -17.40 25.77 -2.39
C ASP A 59 -18.02 24.39 -2.05
N SER A 60 -18.69 24.28 -0.90
CA SER A 60 -19.39 23.07 -0.44
C SER A 60 -20.77 22.87 -1.10
N ALA A 61 -21.13 23.64 -2.12
CA ALA A 61 -22.50 23.90 -2.55
C ALA A 61 -23.18 22.77 -3.35
N MET A 62 -23.01 21.50 -2.98
CA MET A 62 -23.82 20.40 -3.49
C MET A 62 -25.24 20.37 -2.88
N THR A 63 -25.49 21.12 -1.79
CA THR A 63 -26.67 20.93 -0.93
C THR A 63 -27.55 22.18 -0.72
N GLY A 64 -27.17 23.33 -1.31
CA GLY A 64 -27.92 24.59 -1.21
C GLY A 64 -27.74 25.39 0.09
N LYS A 65 -26.88 24.94 1.03
CA LYS A 65 -26.45 25.72 2.21
C LYS A 65 -24.95 25.52 2.47
N PRO A 66 -24.19 26.58 2.84
CA PRO A 66 -22.77 26.45 3.15
C PRO A 66 -22.56 25.64 4.43
N ALA A 67 -21.58 24.72 4.43
CA ALA A 67 -21.17 24.01 5.65
C ALA A 67 -20.38 24.94 6.56
N LEU A 68 -20.44 24.71 7.88
CA LEU A 68 -19.55 25.38 8.83
C LEU A 68 -18.36 24.49 9.19
N VAL A 69 -17.16 25.06 9.16
CA VAL A 69 -15.91 24.41 9.56
C VAL A 69 -15.16 25.27 10.58
N ALA A 70 -14.41 24.64 11.48
CA ALA A 70 -13.52 25.38 12.38
C ALA A 70 -12.33 25.95 11.60
N LEU A 71 -11.94 27.21 11.89
CA LEU A 71 -10.71 27.81 11.37
C LEU A 71 -9.46 27.11 11.95
N ASP A 72 -8.90 26.16 11.20
CA ASP A 72 -7.46 25.96 11.10
C ASP A 72 -6.99 26.44 9.70
N SER A 73 -5.73 26.84 9.57
CA SER A 73 -5.28 27.71 8.47
C SER A 73 -5.08 27.03 7.11
N GLU A 74 -5.44 25.76 6.92
CA GLU A 74 -5.23 25.04 5.65
C GLU A 74 -6.32 24.00 5.37
N PHE A 75 -7.40 24.42 4.71
CA PHE A 75 -8.41 23.49 4.18
C PHE A 75 -7.94 22.94 2.83
N SER A 76 -7.50 21.68 2.77
CA SER A 76 -7.06 21.02 1.53
C SER A 76 -8.22 20.51 0.67
N GLU A 77 -7.97 20.27 -0.63
CA GLU A 77 -8.96 19.67 -1.55
C GLU A 77 -9.47 18.30 -1.06
N GLN A 78 -8.62 17.51 -0.40
CA GLN A 78 -9.00 16.22 0.19
C GLN A 78 -10.00 16.38 1.33
N ARG A 79 -9.82 17.38 2.21
CA ARG A 79 -10.79 17.66 3.29
C ARG A 79 -12.10 18.20 2.74
N LEU A 80 -12.07 18.97 1.67
CA LEU A 80 -13.28 19.40 0.97
C LEU A 80 -14.07 18.20 0.41
N ALA A 81 -13.40 17.28 -0.28
CA ALA A 81 -14.02 16.04 -0.77
C ALA A 81 -14.59 15.19 0.38
N GLU A 82 -13.89 15.14 1.52
CA GLU A 82 -14.30 14.43 2.72
C GLU A 82 -15.59 15.01 3.34
N VAL A 83 -15.70 16.34 3.41
CA VAL A 83 -16.92 17.06 3.84
C VAL A 83 -18.06 16.82 2.87
N GLN A 84 -17.80 16.90 1.56
CA GLN A 84 -18.83 16.70 0.52
C GLN A 84 -19.40 15.28 0.57
N ALA A 85 -18.55 14.26 0.67
CA ALA A 85 -18.99 12.88 0.86
C ALA A 85 -19.88 12.74 2.11
N ARG A 86 -19.52 13.44 3.20
CA ARG A 86 -20.29 13.41 4.44
C ARG A 86 -21.66 14.05 4.33
N GLN A 87 -21.77 15.14 3.58
CA GLN A 87 -23.05 15.80 3.33
C GLN A 87 -24.02 14.89 2.55
N ILE A 88 -23.52 14.16 1.53
CA ILE A 88 -24.34 13.23 0.73
C ILE A 88 -24.95 12.13 1.60
N THR A 89 -24.16 11.53 2.50
CA THR A 89 -24.65 10.48 3.41
C THR A 89 -25.73 11.03 4.34
N VAL A 90 -25.49 12.20 4.97
CA VAL A 90 -26.47 12.82 5.86
C VAL A 90 -27.78 13.11 5.12
N GLN A 91 -27.72 13.70 3.93
CA GLN A 91 -28.91 13.97 3.12
C GLN A 91 -29.67 12.71 2.73
N THR A 92 -28.96 11.66 2.35
CA THR A 92 -29.57 10.36 2.01
C THR A 92 -30.37 9.82 3.20
N LEU A 93 -29.84 9.97 4.41
CA LEU A 93 -30.48 9.50 5.64
C LEU A 93 -31.64 10.41 6.06
N GLN A 94 -31.55 11.72 5.85
CA GLN A 94 -32.67 12.64 6.00
C GLN A 94 -33.81 12.26 5.06
N GLY A 95 -33.51 11.95 3.80
CA GLY A 95 -34.48 11.47 2.81
C GLY A 95 -35.11 10.14 3.20
N LYS A 96 -34.31 9.17 3.67
CA LYS A 96 -34.81 7.88 4.19
C LYS A 96 -35.73 8.08 5.39
N LEU A 97 -35.36 8.95 6.32
CA LEU A 97 -36.21 9.26 7.47
C LEU A 97 -37.50 9.94 7.03
N ALA A 98 -37.44 10.95 6.16
CA ALA A 98 -38.62 11.63 5.64
C ALA A 98 -39.60 10.67 4.94
N ALA A 99 -39.08 9.74 4.12
CA ALA A 99 -39.88 8.70 3.49
C ALA A 99 -40.50 7.74 4.52
N HIS A 100 -39.72 7.32 5.53
CA HIS A 100 -40.20 6.46 6.60
C HIS A 100 -41.32 7.13 7.42
N LEU A 101 -41.16 8.41 7.76
CA LEU A 101 -42.18 9.21 8.47
C LEU A 101 -43.46 9.36 7.64
N ALA A 102 -43.33 9.63 6.34
CA ALA A 102 -44.48 9.73 5.43
C ALA A 102 -45.24 8.40 5.34
N GLN A 103 -44.54 7.27 5.29
CA GLN A 103 -45.15 5.93 5.26
C GLN A 103 -45.85 5.57 6.58
N ALA A 104 -45.30 5.99 7.71
CA ALA A 104 -45.87 5.70 9.03
C ALA A 104 -47.15 6.50 9.34
N GLY A 105 -47.52 7.49 8.52
CA GLY A 105 -48.78 8.25 8.65
C GLY A 105 -48.93 9.04 9.96
N THR A 106 -47.85 9.16 10.75
CA THR A 106 -47.84 9.78 12.07
C THR A 106 -47.08 11.10 11.99
N ALA A 107 -47.75 12.20 12.34
CA ALA A 107 -47.11 13.52 12.35
C ALA A 107 -46.19 13.66 13.56
N LEU A 108 -44.91 13.97 13.33
CA LEU A 108 -43.99 14.35 14.40
C LEU A 108 -44.47 15.63 15.08
N THR A 109 -44.14 15.81 16.36
CA THR A 109 -44.37 17.08 17.03
C THR A 109 -43.63 18.19 16.27
N PRO A 110 -44.28 19.33 15.98
CA PRO A 110 -43.62 20.47 15.34
C PRO A 110 -42.32 20.83 16.07
N ASP A 111 -41.27 21.12 15.30
CA ASP A 111 -39.93 21.49 15.78
C ASP A 111 -39.15 20.42 16.57
N SER A 112 -39.61 19.16 16.60
CA SER A 112 -38.80 18.07 17.17
C SER A 112 -37.48 17.89 16.43
N ILE A 113 -36.50 17.26 17.09
CA ILE A 113 -35.21 16.98 16.46
C ILE A 113 -35.38 16.04 15.27
N ALA A 114 -36.26 15.03 15.36
CA ALA A 114 -36.61 14.20 14.23
C ALA A 114 -37.22 14.99 13.07
N ALA A 115 -38.12 15.95 13.35
CA ALA A 115 -38.74 16.78 12.32
C ALA A 115 -37.73 17.70 11.65
N ARG A 116 -36.86 18.34 12.44
CA ARG A 116 -35.80 19.24 11.95
C ARG A 116 -34.71 18.48 11.19
N PHE A 117 -34.37 17.27 11.62
CA PHE A 117 -33.42 16.43 10.90
C PHE A 117 -34.00 15.96 9.56
N ALA A 118 -35.21 15.41 9.55
CA ALA A 118 -35.88 14.95 8.32
C ALA A 118 -36.09 16.08 7.31
N ALA A 119 -36.35 17.31 7.78
CA ALA A 119 -36.50 18.50 6.93
C ALA A 119 -35.16 19.12 6.48
N GLY A 120 -34.01 18.57 6.88
CA GLY A 120 -32.70 19.17 6.57
C GLY A 120 -32.49 20.56 7.18
N ALA A 121 -33.18 20.85 8.29
CA ALA A 121 -33.16 22.15 8.96
C ALA A 121 -32.03 22.28 9.99
N LEU A 122 -31.32 21.20 10.31
CA LEU A 122 -30.11 21.25 11.14
C LEU A 122 -28.89 21.64 10.29
N GLU A 123 -28.13 22.61 10.77
CA GLU A 123 -26.88 23.09 10.17
C GLU A 123 -25.73 22.10 10.41
N PRO A 124 -25.08 21.57 9.37
CA PRO A 124 -23.97 20.66 9.53
C PRO A 124 -22.67 21.42 9.89
N VAL A 125 -22.01 20.97 10.96
CA VAL A 125 -20.73 21.49 11.43
C VAL A 125 -19.71 20.38 11.41
N TYR A 126 -18.57 20.62 10.77
CA TYR A 126 -17.49 19.64 10.67
C TYR A 126 -16.27 20.10 11.44
N LEU A 127 -15.83 19.29 12.40
CA LEU A 127 -14.69 19.57 13.27
C LEU A 127 -13.66 18.44 13.14
N ASP A 128 -12.37 18.79 13.16
CA ASP A 128 -11.33 17.78 13.42
C ASP A 128 -11.51 17.17 14.83
N THR A 129 -10.83 16.04 15.09
CA THR A 129 -10.96 15.33 16.36
C THR A 129 -10.59 16.19 17.56
N ASP A 130 -9.60 17.06 17.47
CA ASP A 130 -9.13 17.86 18.60
C ASP A 130 -10.11 19.00 18.92
N ALA A 131 -10.62 19.69 17.90
CA ALA A 131 -11.68 20.68 18.00
C ALA A 131 -13.00 20.06 18.48
N PHE A 132 -13.36 18.89 17.96
CA PHE A 132 -14.54 18.13 18.39
C PHE A 132 -14.41 17.72 19.86
N ASN A 133 -13.25 17.22 20.27
CA ASN A 133 -12.97 16.87 21.66
C ASN A 133 -12.93 18.10 22.58
N ALA A 134 -12.39 19.22 22.10
CA ALA A 134 -12.40 20.49 22.83
C ALA A 134 -13.82 20.99 23.07
N MET A 135 -14.67 20.95 22.04
CA MET A 135 -16.09 21.29 22.13
C MET A 135 -16.83 20.32 23.07
N SER A 136 -16.61 19.01 22.94
CA SER A 136 -17.29 18.00 23.76
C SER A 136 -16.93 18.12 25.25
N ARG A 137 -15.71 18.58 25.58
CA ARG A 137 -15.30 18.90 26.95
C ARG A 137 -16.11 20.03 27.58
N GLY A 138 -16.69 20.93 26.78
CA GLY A 138 -17.57 22.01 27.22
C GLY A 138 -18.99 21.58 27.54
N LEU A 139 -19.40 20.36 27.17
CA LEU A 139 -20.73 19.82 27.44
C LEU A 139 -20.88 19.40 28.92
N PRO A 140 -22.10 19.42 29.48
CA PRO A 140 -22.39 18.85 30.80
C PRO A 140 -21.88 17.40 30.92
N ALA A 141 -21.42 16.98 32.10
CA ALA A 141 -20.71 15.71 32.29
C ALA A 141 -21.44 14.47 31.71
N ARG A 142 -22.77 14.41 31.82
CA ARG A 142 -23.60 13.34 31.23
C ARG A 142 -23.64 13.38 29.70
N ALA A 143 -23.66 14.57 29.09
CA ALA A 143 -23.64 14.75 27.64
C ALA A 143 -22.24 14.47 27.07
N ARG A 144 -21.18 14.85 27.78
CA ARG A 144 -19.79 14.52 27.42
C ARG A 144 -19.53 13.01 27.44
N ALA A 145 -20.04 12.30 28.45
CA ALA A 145 -19.91 10.84 28.52
C ALA A 145 -20.67 10.11 27.40
N ALA A 146 -21.63 10.78 26.75
CA ALA A 146 -22.40 10.25 25.64
C ALA A 146 -21.97 10.83 24.27
N ALA A 147 -20.88 11.60 24.23
CA ALA A 147 -20.39 12.21 23.00
C ALA A 147 -19.78 11.13 22.09
N GLY A 148 -20.60 10.61 21.19
CA GLY A 148 -20.18 9.75 20.09
C GLY A 148 -19.48 10.55 18.99
N PRO A 149 -19.27 9.97 17.80
CA PRO A 149 -18.62 10.67 16.70
C PRO A 149 -19.54 11.67 15.97
N VAL A 150 -20.84 11.70 16.34
CA VAL A 150 -21.85 12.67 15.91
C VAL A 150 -22.54 13.25 17.14
N LEU A 151 -22.75 14.56 17.15
CA LEU A 151 -23.49 15.29 18.17
C LEU A 151 -24.62 16.09 17.52
N ILE A 152 -25.76 16.19 18.20
CA ILE A 152 -26.85 17.07 17.79
C ILE A 152 -27.03 18.15 18.86
N ASP A 153 -26.83 19.40 18.46
CA ASP A 153 -27.14 20.58 19.26
C ASP A 153 -28.48 21.15 18.78
N ALA A 154 -29.55 20.69 19.45
CA ALA A 154 -30.90 21.16 19.23
C ALA A 154 -31.06 22.67 19.42
N GLN A 155 -30.33 23.25 20.39
CA GLN A 155 -30.47 24.64 20.80
C GLN A 155 -29.91 25.59 19.75
N GLN A 156 -28.76 25.24 19.18
CA GLN A 156 -28.14 26.01 18.10
C GLN A 156 -28.59 25.56 16.70
N GLY A 157 -29.37 24.47 16.63
CA GLY A 157 -29.82 23.90 15.38
C GLY A 157 -28.70 23.29 14.55
N ARG A 158 -27.74 22.65 15.20
CA ARG A 158 -26.54 22.10 14.56
C ARG A 158 -26.48 20.58 14.68
N ILE A 159 -25.92 19.95 13.67
CA ILE A 159 -25.41 18.57 13.74
C ILE A 159 -23.90 18.61 13.53
N VAL A 160 -23.17 18.19 14.55
CA VAL A 160 -21.72 18.35 14.63
C VAL A 160 -21.05 17.00 14.44
N PHE A 161 -20.15 16.93 13.46
CA PHE A 161 -19.42 15.72 13.10
C PHE A 161 -17.98 15.83 13.53
N ASN A 162 -17.46 14.74 14.10
CA ASN A 162 -16.03 14.50 14.10
C ASN A 162 -15.63 14.02 12.70
N LEU A 163 -14.84 14.83 11.98
CA LEU A 163 -14.41 14.55 10.61
C LEU A 163 -13.78 13.16 10.51
N GLN A 164 -12.85 12.78 11.40
CA GLN A 164 -12.16 11.49 11.30
C GLN A 164 -12.98 10.28 11.76
N ARG A 165 -14.03 10.46 12.59
CA ARG A 165 -14.65 9.33 13.32
C ARG A 165 -16.10 9.02 12.96
N ALA A 166 -16.83 9.93 12.34
CA ALA A 166 -18.27 9.73 12.13
C ALA A 166 -18.57 8.62 11.11
N PHE A 167 -17.85 8.64 9.99
CA PHE A 167 -17.94 7.70 8.86
C PHE A 167 -16.91 8.10 7.79
N ALA A 168 -16.32 7.16 7.03
CA ALA A 168 -15.34 7.44 5.97
C ALA A 168 -16.02 7.70 4.61
N PRO A 169 -15.28 8.20 3.59
CA PRO A 169 -15.80 8.29 2.22
C PRO A 169 -16.30 6.92 1.74
N GLY A 170 -17.60 6.81 1.44
CA GLY A 170 -18.24 5.56 1.01
C GLY A 170 -18.99 4.79 2.10
N ASP A 171 -18.82 5.14 3.37
CA ASP A 171 -19.45 4.46 4.50
C ASP A 171 -20.89 4.94 4.82
N THR A 172 -21.61 4.09 5.57
CA THR A 172 -22.78 4.49 6.38
C THR A 172 -22.33 4.93 7.78
N PHE A 173 -23.24 5.39 8.63
CA PHE A 173 -22.88 5.75 10.02
C PHE A 173 -22.27 4.55 10.76
N SER A 174 -21.19 4.77 11.52
CA SER A 174 -20.68 3.78 12.48
C SER A 174 -21.75 3.39 13.51
N ASP A 175 -21.68 2.21 14.12
CA ASP A 175 -22.65 1.79 15.16
C ASP A 175 -22.78 2.81 16.30
N ALA A 176 -21.68 3.46 16.67
CA ALA A 176 -21.67 4.53 17.67
C ALA A 176 -22.41 5.78 17.17
N ALA A 177 -22.26 6.14 15.88
CA ALA A 177 -22.99 7.22 15.26
C ALA A 177 -24.49 6.89 15.08
N LEU A 178 -24.85 5.66 14.67
CA LEU A 178 -26.22 5.18 14.56
C LEU A 178 -26.92 5.20 15.92
N THR A 179 -26.24 4.73 16.97
CA THR A 179 -26.76 4.75 18.34
C THR A 179 -26.97 6.18 18.84
N ALA A 180 -25.98 7.07 18.62
CA ALA A 180 -26.08 8.47 19.03
C ALA A 180 -27.21 9.21 18.29
N LEU A 181 -27.30 9.01 16.97
CA LEU A 181 -28.31 9.62 16.12
C LEU A 181 -29.70 9.06 16.45
N GLY A 182 -29.85 7.75 16.57
CA GLY A 182 -31.13 7.11 16.91
C GLY A 182 -31.69 7.59 18.24
N LYS A 183 -30.84 7.74 19.25
CA LYS A 183 -31.22 8.30 20.56
C LYS A 183 -31.65 9.76 20.47
N ALA A 184 -30.98 10.57 19.64
CA ALA A 184 -31.29 11.99 19.49
C ALA A 184 -32.57 12.24 18.66
N LEU A 185 -32.86 11.36 17.70
CA LEU A 185 -34.11 11.41 16.93
C LEU A 185 -35.32 10.95 17.76
N ASP A 186 -35.12 10.04 18.73
CA ASP A 186 -36.14 9.57 19.67
C ASP A 186 -37.46 9.18 18.99
N LEU A 187 -37.37 8.41 17.89
CA LEU A 187 -38.55 7.94 17.15
C LEU A 187 -39.54 7.17 18.04
N PRO A 188 -39.11 6.31 18.98
CA PRO A 188 -40.02 5.68 19.93
C PRO A 188 -40.77 6.68 20.82
N GLY A 189 -40.14 7.77 21.24
CA GLY A 189 -40.78 8.87 21.95
C GLY A 189 -41.87 9.58 21.13
N HIS A 190 -41.82 9.47 19.81
CA HIS A 190 -42.85 9.93 18.88
C HIS A 190 -43.86 8.83 18.47
N GLY A 191 -43.84 7.66 19.11
CA GLY A 191 -44.74 6.54 18.81
C GLY A 191 -44.36 5.73 17.57
N LEU A 192 -43.11 5.86 17.09
CA LEU A 192 -42.61 5.21 15.88
C LEU A 192 -41.57 4.13 16.21
N ALA A 193 -41.56 3.05 15.42
CA ALA A 193 -40.48 2.08 15.48
C ALA A 193 -39.19 2.69 14.90
N THR A 194 -38.04 2.32 15.48
CA THR A 194 -36.75 2.70 14.92
C THR A 194 -36.46 1.83 13.68
N PRO A 195 -36.29 2.43 12.48
CA PRO A 195 -36.13 1.69 11.23
C PRO A 195 -34.78 0.97 11.16
N ASP A 196 -34.71 -0.14 10.42
CA ASP A 196 -33.52 -1.01 10.35
C ASP A 196 -32.23 -0.26 9.98
N TRP A 197 -32.31 0.75 9.12
CA TRP A 197 -31.14 1.55 8.73
C TRP A 197 -30.58 2.43 9.86
N LEU A 198 -31.37 2.68 10.91
CA LEU A 198 -31.01 3.47 12.09
C LEU A 198 -30.65 2.57 13.29
N GLN A 199 -30.75 1.25 13.13
CA GLN A 199 -30.36 0.28 14.15
C GLN A 199 -28.87 -0.03 14.02
N PRO A 200 -28.09 -0.03 15.11
CA PRO A 200 -26.75 -0.63 15.07
C PRO A 200 -26.87 -2.12 14.76
N ALA A 201 -25.81 -2.73 14.22
CA ALA A 201 -25.77 -4.17 14.04
C ALA A 201 -26.05 -4.88 15.38
N ALA A 202 -26.90 -5.91 15.38
CA ALA A 202 -27.36 -6.55 16.61
C ALA A 202 -26.17 -6.94 17.52
N PRO A 203 -26.25 -6.67 18.84
CA PRO A 203 -25.16 -6.99 19.74
C PRO A 203 -24.91 -8.49 19.70
N THR A 204 -23.67 -8.88 19.42
CA THR A 204 -23.21 -10.26 19.54
C THR A 204 -23.54 -10.78 20.95
N PRO A 205 -24.02 -12.02 21.13
CA PRO A 205 -24.54 -12.47 22.43
C PRO A 205 -23.53 -12.28 23.57
N THR A 206 -24.07 -11.89 24.72
CA THR A 206 -23.35 -11.72 26.00
C THR A 206 -22.35 -12.85 26.27
N ARG A 207 -21.10 -12.45 26.54
CA ARG A 207 -20.02 -13.21 27.19
C ARG A 207 -20.11 -14.73 26.97
N ARG A 208 -19.75 -15.19 25.75
CA ARG A 208 -18.82 -16.34 25.71
C ARG A 208 -17.64 -15.94 26.61
N LYS A 209 -17.12 -16.87 27.43
CA LYS A 209 -15.78 -16.70 28.02
C LYS A 209 -14.94 -15.99 26.98
N LEU A 210 -14.35 -14.83 27.31
CA LEU A 210 -13.40 -14.14 26.44
C LEU A 210 -12.33 -15.18 26.10
N GLN A 211 -12.53 -15.91 24.99
CA GLN A 211 -11.41 -16.42 24.24
C GLN A 211 -10.65 -15.14 23.93
N GLN A 212 -9.45 -15.03 24.48
CA GLN A 212 -8.55 -13.99 24.04
C GLN A 212 -8.58 -14.05 22.51
N ALA A 213 -8.96 -12.95 21.86
CA ALA A 213 -8.88 -12.87 20.41
C ALA A 213 -7.45 -13.29 20.03
N ALA A 214 -7.31 -14.18 19.05
CA ALA A 214 -5.99 -14.58 18.58
C ALA A 214 -5.20 -13.32 18.23
N ARG A 215 -3.94 -13.27 18.68
CA ARG A 215 -3.06 -12.12 18.49
C ARG A 215 -1.74 -12.59 17.95
N TYR A 216 -1.11 -11.71 17.19
CA TYR A 216 0.29 -11.86 16.82
C TYR A 216 1.14 -11.59 18.07
N HIS A 217 1.94 -12.57 18.49
CA HIS A 217 2.59 -12.59 19.80
C HIS A 217 3.89 -11.78 19.84
N GLY A 218 4.34 -11.39 21.04
CA GLY A 218 5.62 -10.70 21.26
C GLY A 218 5.48 -9.23 21.62
N HIS A 219 6.55 -8.64 22.13
CA HIS A 219 6.58 -7.24 22.57
C HIS A 219 7.84 -6.52 22.08
N GLU A 220 7.78 -5.19 22.09
CA GLU A 220 8.91 -4.35 21.75
C GLU A 220 10.04 -4.55 22.75
N VAL A 221 11.25 -4.76 22.23
CA VAL A 221 12.51 -4.78 22.98
C VAL A 221 13.44 -3.69 22.44
N PRO A 222 14.31 -3.11 23.29
CA PRO A 222 15.20 -2.04 22.84
C PRO A 222 16.20 -2.55 21.81
N ALA A 223 16.48 -1.73 20.79
CA ALA A 223 17.60 -1.92 19.89
C ALA A 223 18.92 -1.95 20.68
N ARG A 224 19.88 -2.75 20.21
CA ARG A 224 21.26 -2.76 20.72
C ARG A 224 22.19 -2.44 19.56
N ASP A 225 23.12 -1.52 19.79
CA ASP A 225 24.06 -1.02 18.78
C ASP A 225 23.37 -0.53 17.48
N GLY A 226 22.15 0.01 17.62
CA GLY A 226 21.36 0.55 16.51
C GLY A 226 20.47 -0.46 15.78
N GLY A 227 20.51 -1.76 16.13
CA GLY A 227 19.72 -2.78 15.43
C GLY A 227 19.25 -3.94 16.29
N ALA A 228 18.92 -5.06 15.61
CA ALA A 228 18.37 -6.25 16.23
C ALA A 228 19.44 -7.28 16.56
N ALA A 229 20.10 -7.11 17.72
CA ALA A 229 21.21 -7.96 18.18
C ALA A 229 20.84 -9.43 18.50
N PHE A 230 19.61 -9.87 18.25
CA PHE A 230 19.25 -11.28 18.22
C PHE A 230 19.48 -11.93 16.85
N PHE A 231 19.88 -11.15 15.85
CA PHE A 231 20.58 -11.64 14.67
C PHE A 231 22.07 -11.43 14.87
N LYS A 232 22.91 -12.29 14.28
CA LYS A 232 24.36 -12.07 14.22
C LYS A 232 24.68 -11.07 13.13
N ALA A 233 25.74 -10.29 13.37
CA ALA A 233 26.40 -9.55 12.30
C ALA A 233 26.81 -10.54 11.19
N ASN A 234 26.76 -10.08 9.94
CA ASN A 234 27.14 -10.91 8.80
C ASN A 234 28.59 -11.43 8.95
N ASP A 235 28.74 -12.74 9.15
CA ASP A 235 30.05 -13.41 9.26
C ASP A 235 30.64 -13.63 7.86
N HIS A 236 31.33 -12.61 7.36
CA HIS A 236 31.90 -12.54 6.02
C HIS A 236 33.28 -13.19 5.89
N ARG A 237 33.64 -14.24 6.63
CA ARG A 237 34.96 -14.92 6.47
C ARG A 237 35.31 -15.25 5.01
N LEU A 238 34.32 -15.60 4.19
CA LEU A 238 34.52 -15.85 2.75
C LEU A 238 34.85 -14.60 1.93
N LEU A 239 34.39 -13.42 2.37
CA LEU A 239 34.63 -12.13 1.74
C LEU A 239 35.78 -11.35 2.41
N GLU A 240 36.37 -11.87 3.50
CA GLU A 240 37.44 -11.22 4.24
C GLU A 240 38.64 -10.91 3.32
N GLY A 241 39.09 -9.65 3.35
CA GLY A 241 40.15 -9.17 2.48
C GLY A 241 39.77 -8.99 1.00
N LYS A 242 38.54 -9.31 0.58
CA LYS A 242 38.09 -9.25 -0.82
C LYS A 242 37.24 -8.02 -1.15
N GLN A 243 37.03 -7.10 -0.21
CA GLN A 243 36.10 -5.97 -0.39
C GLN A 243 36.47 -5.09 -1.58
N ALA A 244 37.76 -4.79 -1.79
CA ALA A 244 38.19 -4.00 -2.95
C ALA A 244 37.95 -4.73 -4.28
N LEU A 245 38.20 -6.04 -4.30
CA LEU A 245 37.96 -6.91 -5.46
C LEU A 245 36.46 -6.95 -5.82
N LEU A 246 35.60 -7.17 -4.83
CA LEU A 246 34.14 -7.22 -5.02
C LEU A 246 33.56 -5.87 -5.42
N ARG A 247 34.03 -4.76 -4.86
CA ARG A 247 33.64 -3.42 -5.30
C ARG A 247 33.98 -3.18 -6.78
N ASN A 248 35.13 -3.63 -7.24
CA ASN A 248 35.52 -3.51 -8.65
C ASN A 248 34.68 -4.43 -9.53
N HIS A 249 34.46 -5.67 -9.12
CA HIS A 249 33.68 -6.64 -9.90
C HIS A 249 32.21 -6.23 -10.04
N ARG A 250 31.60 -5.69 -8.98
CA ARG A 250 30.22 -5.18 -8.98
C ARG A 250 29.98 -4.15 -10.08
N LYS A 251 30.93 -3.24 -10.32
CA LYS A 251 30.80 -2.24 -11.40
C LYS A 251 30.69 -2.84 -12.80
N ALA A 252 31.11 -4.09 -12.98
CA ALA A 252 31.00 -4.80 -14.25
C ALA A 252 29.70 -5.61 -14.39
N LEU A 253 28.95 -5.79 -13.30
CA LEU A 253 27.74 -6.64 -13.26
C LEU A 253 26.48 -5.85 -12.89
N VAL A 254 26.59 -4.78 -12.13
CA VAL A 254 25.46 -3.93 -11.77
C VAL A 254 25.38 -2.79 -12.76
N HIS A 255 24.26 -2.70 -13.45
CA HIS A 255 24.05 -1.74 -14.52
C HIS A 255 23.11 -0.61 -14.08
N ASP A 256 23.57 0.63 -14.19
CA ASP A 256 22.68 1.80 -14.11
C ASP A 256 21.70 1.76 -15.29
N HIS A 257 20.52 2.38 -15.15
CA HIS A 257 19.49 2.46 -16.21
C HIS A 257 19.00 1.10 -16.75
N TYR A 258 19.11 0.03 -15.97
CA TYR A 258 18.84 -1.33 -16.43
C TYR A 258 17.46 -1.48 -17.11
N PHE A 259 16.38 -0.93 -16.53
CA PHE A 259 15.03 -1.00 -17.11
C PHE A 259 14.76 -0.02 -18.24
N GLU A 260 15.63 0.97 -18.44
CA GLU A 260 15.54 1.87 -19.59
C GLU A 260 16.19 1.25 -20.83
N ALA A 261 17.09 0.29 -20.65
CA ALA A 261 17.88 -0.30 -21.72
C ALA A 261 17.02 -0.99 -22.79
N PRO A 262 17.32 -0.81 -24.09
CA PRO A 262 16.60 -1.47 -25.17
C PRO A 262 16.62 -3.01 -25.10
N SER A 263 17.63 -3.58 -24.43
CA SER A 263 17.79 -5.01 -24.17
C SER A 263 18.53 -5.21 -22.87
N THR A 264 17.83 -5.65 -21.83
CA THR A 264 18.44 -6.04 -20.55
C THR A 264 19.32 -7.28 -20.72
N ARG A 265 18.93 -8.20 -21.62
CA ARG A 265 19.72 -9.39 -21.94
C ARG A 265 21.11 -9.05 -22.49
N ALA A 266 21.24 -7.94 -23.23
CA ALA A 266 22.50 -7.53 -23.84
C ALA A 266 23.58 -7.13 -22.81
N PHE A 267 23.19 -6.79 -21.58
CA PHE A 267 24.14 -6.52 -20.50
C PHE A 267 24.83 -7.79 -19.98
N GLY A 268 24.27 -8.97 -20.22
CA GLY A 268 24.80 -10.21 -19.69
C GLY A 268 24.38 -10.41 -18.24
N LYS A 269 25.34 -10.60 -17.33
CA LYS A 269 25.05 -10.95 -15.92
C LYS A 269 24.73 -9.71 -15.10
N ASP A 270 23.67 -9.77 -14.30
CA ASP A 270 23.25 -8.76 -13.33
C ASP A 270 22.86 -9.39 -11.98
N VAL A 271 23.02 -8.63 -10.89
CA VAL A 271 22.64 -9.03 -9.54
C VAL A 271 21.67 -7.99 -8.96
N MET A 272 20.45 -8.42 -8.71
CA MET A 272 19.36 -7.64 -8.14
C MET A 272 19.20 -7.98 -6.65
N VAL A 273 19.02 -6.97 -5.81
CA VAL A 273 18.88 -7.17 -4.36
C VAL A 273 17.41 -7.28 -3.95
N HIS A 274 17.11 -8.33 -3.20
CA HIS A 274 15.76 -8.73 -2.79
C HIS A 274 15.25 -7.93 -1.58
N ARG A 275 14.07 -7.30 -1.73
CA ARG A 275 13.46 -6.38 -0.75
C ARG A 275 14.36 -5.17 -0.39
N GLY A 276 15.15 -4.72 -1.36
CA GLY A 276 16.29 -3.81 -1.16
C GLY A 276 17.51 -4.53 -0.58
N LEU A 277 18.44 -3.81 0.05
CA LEU A 277 19.57 -4.42 0.77
C LEU A 277 19.35 -4.27 2.27
N PHE A 278 18.46 -5.10 2.82
CA PHE A 278 18.12 -5.07 4.24
C PHE A 278 19.20 -5.76 5.10
N ASP A 279 19.29 -5.36 6.37
CA ASP A 279 20.22 -5.91 7.34
C ASP A 279 19.57 -5.81 8.72
N ASN A 280 19.03 -6.94 9.19
CA ASN A 280 18.32 -7.00 10.46
C ASN A 280 19.24 -6.69 11.65
N HIS A 281 20.50 -7.15 11.62
CA HIS A 281 21.45 -6.88 12.69
C HIS A 281 21.76 -5.38 12.79
N ALA A 282 21.93 -4.70 11.64
CA ALA A 282 22.17 -3.26 11.58
C ALA A 282 20.91 -2.39 11.73
N GLY A 283 19.72 -2.98 11.93
CA GLY A 283 18.49 -2.24 12.12
C GLY A 283 17.84 -1.72 10.83
N ILE A 284 18.24 -2.25 9.67
CA ILE A 284 17.75 -1.85 8.34
C ILE A 284 16.64 -2.84 7.91
N PRO A 285 15.35 -2.49 8.03
CA PRO A 285 14.25 -3.40 7.71
C PRO A 285 14.11 -3.63 6.19
N GLU A 286 13.60 -4.81 5.83
CA GLU A 286 13.19 -5.13 4.46
C GLU A 286 12.12 -4.17 3.93
N ASN A 287 12.06 -3.99 2.60
CA ASN A 287 11.04 -3.16 1.93
C ASN A 287 10.94 -1.72 2.50
N SER A 288 12.08 -1.08 2.75
CA SER A 288 12.15 0.24 3.39
C SER A 288 13.01 1.23 2.59
N LEU A 289 12.84 2.53 2.86
CA LEU A 289 13.71 3.54 2.25
C LEU A 289 15.18 3.36 2.70
N SER A 290 15.40 2.92 3.94
CA SER A 290 16.74 2.60 4.43
C SER A 290 17.40 1.41 3.71
N SER A 291 16.65 0.38 3.30
CA SER A 291 17.22 -0.75 2.53
C SER A 291 17.58 -0.33 1.10
N ILE A 292 16.86 0.63 0.52
CA ILE A 292 17.20 1.28 -0.76
C ILE A 292 18.47 2.11 -0.61
N ASP A 293 18.56 2.94 0.45
CA ASP A 293 19.72 3.77 0.74
C ASP A 293 20.97 2.93 0.96
N HIS A 294 20.83 1.82 1.68
CA HIS A 294 21.90 0.88 1.89
C HIS A 294 22.34 0.22 0.57
N ALA A 295 21.40 -0.25 -0.25
CA ALA A 295 21.72 -0.82 -1.55
C ALA A 295 22.49 0.18 -2.43
N TYR A 296 22.01 1.42 -2.50
CA TYR A 296 22.64 2.49 -3.26
C TYR A 296 24.05 2.79 -2.77
N ALA A 297 24.24 2.91 -1.46
CA ALA A 297 25.53 3.17 -0.82
C ALA A 297 26.54 2.05 -1.05
N GLN A 298 26.07 0.80 -1.11
CA GLN A 298 26.90 -0.35 -1.48
C GLN A 298 27.15 -0.43 -2.99
N GLY A 299 26.54 0.41 -3.83
CA GLY A 299 26.76 0.39 -5.27
C GLY A 299 25.86 -0.61 -6.02
N TYR A 300 24.77 -1.07 -5.41
CA TYR A 300 23.70 -1.77 -6.11
C TYR A 300 22.70 -0.77 -6.71
N ARG A 301 22.09 -1.13 -7.83
CA ARG A 301 21.21 -0.27 -8.62
C ARG A 301 19.92 -0.95 -9.04
N ASN A 302 19.89 -2.28 -9.03
CA ASN A 302 18.72 -3.06 -9.38
C ASN A 302 18.17 -3.68 -8.11
N LEU A 303 16.91 -3.39 -7.81
CA LEU A 303 16.21 -3.80 -6.60
C LEU A 303 14.95 -4.56 -6.98
N GLU A 304 14.53 -5.45 -6.10
CA GLU A 304 13.15 -5.91 -6.03
C GLU A 304 12.55 -5.40 -4.71
N LEU A 305 11.27 -5.01 -4.76
CA LEU A 305 10.50 -4.58 -3.60
C LEU A 305 9.06 -5.10 -3.71
N ASP A 306 8.52 -5.60 -2.61
CA ASP A 306 7.17 -6.16 -2.55
C ASP A 306 6.09 -5.09 -2.46
N VAL A 307 4.95 -5.34 -3.14
CA VAL A 307 3.81 -4.43 -3.16
C VAL A 307 2.55 -5.09 -2.61
N GLU A 308 1.90 -4.37 -1.70
CA GLU A 308 0.51 -4.58 -1.31
C GLU A 308 -0.32 -3.31 -1.53
N VAL A 309 -1.64 -3.41 -1.40
CA VAL A 309 -2.56 -2.27 -1.58
C VAL A 309 -3.38 -2.04 -0.31
N SER A 310 -3.34 -0.79 0.16
CA SER A 310 -4.14 -0.29 1.30
C SER A 310 -5.64 -0.29 1.03
N ALA A 311 -6.46 -0.10 2.07
CA ALA A 311 -7.92 -0.11 1.96
C ALA A 311 -8.48 0.95 0.99
N ASP A 312 -7.79 2.08 0.83
CA ASP A 312 -8.13 3.19 -0.05
C ASP A 312 -7.40 3.13 -1.41
N GLY A 313 -6.80 1.99 -1.75
CA GLY A 313 -6.28 1.71 -3.09
C GLY A 313 -4.88 2.25 -3.37
N VAL A 314 -4.15 2.71 -2.34
CA VAL A 314 -2.76 3.17 -2.47
C VAL A 314 -1.81 1.98 -2.40
N PRO A 315 -0.92 1.77 -3.39
CA PRO A 315 0.12 0.74 -3.34
C PRO A 315 1.23 1.12 -2.34
N VAL A 316 1.63 0.17 -1.50
CA VAL A 316 2.60 0.33 -0.40
C VAL A 316 3.67 -0.76 -0.43
N LEU A 317 4.85 -0.48 0.14
CA LEU A 317 5.92 -1.46 0.29
C LEU A 317 5.62 -2.43 1.44
N MET A 318 5.32 -3.68 1.10
CA MET A 318 4.97 -4.70 2.07
C MET A 318 5.07 -6.09 1.44
N HIS A 319 5.72 -7.04 2.12
CA HIS A 319 5.75 -8.42 1.65
C HIS A 319 4.48 -9.20 2.03
N ASP A 320 4.06 -9.07 3.28
CA ASP A 320 2.97 -9.88 3.83
C ASP A 320 1.61 -9.25 3.47
N PHE A 321 0.60 -10.08 3.22
CA PHE A 321 -0.80 -9.64 3.07
C PHE A 321 -1.36 -9.03 4.37
N SER A 322 -0.64 -9.15 5.49
CA SER A 322 -1.02 -8.67 6.81
C SER A 322 0.12 -7.96 7.54
N VAL A 323 -0.20 -6.93 8.34
CA VAL A 323 0.78 -5.99 8.91
C VAL A 323 1.45 -6.45 10.21
N GLY A 324 1.15 -7.65 10.72
CA GLY A 324 1.62 -8.12 12.03
C GLY A 324 3.12 -8.37 12.11
N ARG A 325 3.70 -9.10 11.14
CA ARG A 325 5.14 -9.41 11.13
C ARG A 325 6.01 -8.17 10.98
N MET A 326 5.73 -7.38 9.95
CA MET A 326 6.58 -6.27 9.52
C MET A 326 6.34 -4.98 10.27
N ALA A 327 5.15 -4.78 10.88
CA ALA A 327 4.82 -3.54 11.57
C ALA A 327 4.32 -3.74 13.02
N GLY A 328 4.40 -4.97 13.55
CA GLY A 328 4.12 -5.26 14.95
C GLY A 328 2.63 -5.13 15.34
N ASP A 329 1.70 -5.14 14.39
CA ASP A 329 0.26 -5.08 14.69
C ASP A 329 -0.20 -6.36 15.42
N PRO A 330 -0.62 -6.28 16.69
CA PRO A 330 -1.07 -7.45 17.44
C PRO A 330 -2.31 -8.11 16.83
N GLN A 331 -3.10 -7.38 16.04
CA GLN A 331 -4.26 -7.94 15.35
C GLN A 331 -3.88 -8.59 14.01
N ASN A 332 -2.66 -8.39 13.50
CA ASN A 332 -2.22 -8.83 12.19
C ASN A 332 -3.26 -8.48 11.10
N ARG A 333 -3.80 -7.25 11.08
CA ARG A 333 -4.84 -6.86 10.11
C ARG A 333 -4.33 -7.05 8.68
N LEU A 334 -5.23 -7.34 7.73
CA LEU A 334 -4.86 -7.36 6.32
C LEU A 334 -4.48 -5.95 5.87
N VAL A 335 -3.48 -5.81 5.00
CA VAL A 335 -3.08 -4.50 4.45
C VAL A 335 -4.27 -3.82 3.76
N SER A 336 -5.07 -4.61 3.03
CA SER A 336 -6.29 -4.16 2.35
C SER A 336 -7.43 -3.73 3.28
N GLN A 337 -7.29 -3.86 4.59
CA GLN A 337 -8.26 -3.39 5.60
C GLN A 337 -7.80 -2.12 6.31
N VAL A 338 -6.58 -1.63 6.03
CA VAL A 338 -6.00 -0.47 6.71
C VAL A 338 -5.79 0.66 5.70
N PRO A 339 -6.33 1.87 5.94
CA PRO A 339 -6.09 3.02 5.08
C PRO A 339 -4.61 3.43 5.05
N PHE A 340 -4.14 3.98 3.94
CA PHE A 340 -2.75 4.39 3.78
C PHE A 340 -2.30 5.42 4.81
N ALA A 341 -3.20 6.34 5.20
CA ALA A 341 -2.91 7.34 6.22
C ALA A 341 -2.55 6.73 7.58
N GLU A 342 -3.05 5.53 7.90
CA GLU A 342 -2.63 4.78 9.09
C GLU A 342 -1.35 3.99 8.81
N LEU A 343 -1.29 3.25 7.68
CA LEU A 343 -0.12 2.44 7.32
C LEU A 343 1.18 3.26 7.31
N ARG A 344 1.17 4.46 6.73
CA ARG A 344 2.37 5.32 6.63
C ARG A 344 2.93 5.80 7.98
N GLU A 345 2.12 5.73 9.04
CA GLU A 345 2.52 6.07 10.41
C GLU A 345 2.91 4.82 11.22
N MET A 346 2.64 3.62 10.68
CA MET A 346 3.05 2.37 11.33
C MET A 346 4.56 2.18 11.15
N PRO A 347 5.30 1.99 12.26
CA PRO A 347 6.73 1.73 12.19
C PRO A 347 6.99 0.34 11.62
N LEU A 348 8.06 0.20 10.86
CA LEU A 348 8.60 -1.12 10.53
C LEU A 348 9.30 -1.70 11.76
N VAL A 349 9.20 -3.01 11.95
CA VAL A 349 9.83 -3.75 13.05
C VAL A 349 10.67 -4.90 12.51
N ILE A 350 11.78 -5.18 13.20
CA ILE A 350 12.59 -6.37 12.97
C ILE A 350 12.24 -7.36 14.07
N ARG A 351 11.73 -8.52 13.68
CA ARG A 351 11.16 -9.50 14.59
C ARG A 351 12.13 -10.64 14.86
N ASN A 352 12.23 -11.03 16.12
CA ASN A 352 12.91 -12.24 16.55
C ASN A 352 12.00 -13.45 16.30
N PRO A 353 12.30 -14.30 15.31
CA PRO A 353 11.48 -15.47 15.04
C PRO A 353 11.46 -16.49 16.18
N SER A 354 12.44 -16.50 17.09
CA SER A 354 12.54 -17.49 18.18
C SER A 354 11.54 -17.27 19.31
N ASP A 355 11.19 -16.02 19.63
CA ASP A 355 10.30 -15.67 20.75
C ASP A 355 9.17 -14.70 20.38
N GLY A 356 9.22 -14.09 19.20
CA GLY A 356 8.25 -13.12 18.69
C GLY A 356 8.51 -11.68 19.15
N ASN A 357 9.48 -11.42 20.02
CA ASN A 357 9.85 -10.07 20.39
C ASN A 357 10.39 -9.31 19.17
N TYR A 358 10.35 -7.98 19.20
CA TYR A 358 10.75 -7.19 18.04
C TYR A 358 11.45 -5.90 18.43
N VAL A 359 12.37 -5.45 17.58
CA VAL A 359 12.95 -4.12 17.63
C VAL A 359 12.15 -3.22 16.70
N LYS A 360 11.67 -2.10 17.23
CA LYS A 360 11.04 -1.04 16.45
C LYS A 360 12.12 -0.21 15.75
N THR A 361 11.95 0.03 14.45
CA THR A 361 12.88 0.85 13.65
C THR A 361 12.38 2.31 13.56
N ASP A 362 13.21 3.19 12.98
CA ASP A 362 12.83 4.57 12.67
C ASP A 362 12.12 4.71 11.30
N GLN A 363 12.00 3.61 10.56
CA GLN A 363 11.32 3.56 9.27
C GLN A 363 9.82 3.30 9.47
N THR A 364 9.01 3.74 8.50
CA THR A 364 7.58 3.43 8.41
C THR A 364 7.24 2.78 7.07
N ILE A 365 6.02 2.24 6.94
CA ILE A 365 5.54 1.66 5.68
C ILE A 365 5.46 2.77 4.61
N ALA A 366 6.28 2.68 3.57
CA ALA A 366 6.30 3.67 2.49
C ALA A 366 5.25 3.37 1.41
N GLY A 367 4.69 4.41 0.80
CA GLY A 367 3.93 4.28 -0.44
C GLY A 367 4.86 4.00 -1.62
N VAL A 368 4.40 3.28 -2.66
CA VAL A 368 5.21 3.02 -3.86
C VAL A 368 5.58 4.32 -4.58
N GLU A 369 4.68 5.31 -4.62
CA GLU A 369 4.96 6.63 -5.20
C GLU A 369 6.09 7.35 -4.44
N GLN A 370 5.99 7.40 -3.11
CA GLN A 370 7.03 7.97 -2.23
C GLN A 370 8.39 7.29 -2.45
N MET A 371 8.37 5.96 -2.57
CA MET A 371 9.59 5.17 -2.79
C MET A 371 10.22 5.47 -4.15
N LEU A 372 9.44 5.48 -5.24
CA LEU A 372 9.98 5.76 -6.57
C LEU A 372 10.51 7.20 -6.66
N GLU A 373 9.86 8.16 -6.01
CA GLU A 373 10.41 9.53 -5.90
C GLU A 373 11.73 9.58 -5.11
N HIS A 374 11.88 8.74 -4.09
CA HIS A 374 13.13 8.61 -3.34
C HIS A 374 14.25 8.01 -4.21
N VAL A 375 13.91 7.02 -5.04
CA VAL A 375 14.81 6.42 -6.03
C VAL A 375 15.23 7.44 -7.09
N LEU A 376 14.30 8.21 -7.66
CA LEU A 376 14.63 9.22 -8.68
C LEU A 376 15.50 10.37 -8.18
N LYS A 377 15.54 10.60 -6.86
CA LYS A 377 16.42 11.60 -6.24
C LYS A 377 17.87 11.12 -6.12
N LYS A 378 18.16 9.85 -6.42
CA LYS A 378 19.53 9.32 -6.36
C LYS A 378 20.39 9.89 -7.50
N PRO A 379 21.65 10.24 -7.23
CA PRO A 379 22.55 10.76 -8.26
C PRO A 379 22.71 9.83 -9.47
N GLU A 380 22.89 8.53 -9.23
CA GLU A 380 22.82 7.52 -10.29
C GLU A 380 21.46 6.81 -10.27
N PRO A 381 20.86 6.56 -11.44
CA PRO A 381 19.55 5.93 -11.54
C PRO A 381 19.54 4.48 -11.08
N MET A 382 18.41 4.07 -10.52
CA MET A 382 18.15 2.72 -10.05
C MET A 382 16.92 2.14 -10.76
N SER A 383 16.88 0.81 -10.87
CA SER A 383 15.73 0.06 -11.40
C SER A 383 15.10 -0.76 -10.28
N VAL A 384 13.77 -0.76 -10.20
CA VAL A 384 13.00 -1.40 -9.15
C VAL A 384 11.92 -2.30 -9.76
N ALA A 385 12.09 -3.61 -9.61
CA ALA A 385 11.04 -4.58 -9.88
C ALA A 385 10.05 -4.57 -8.70
N LEU A 386 8.80 -4.21 -8.97
CA LEU A 386 7.71 -4.15 -8.00
C LEU A 386 6.99 -5.49 -7.99
N ASP A 387 7.26 -6.32 -6.99
CA ASP A 387 6.69 -7.66 -6.81
C ASP A 387 5.22 -7.57 -6.40
N CYS A 388 4.34 -7.64 -7.41
CA CYS A 388 2.91 -7.46 -7.27
C CYS A 388 2.22 -8.81 -7.06
N LYS A 389 1.65 -9.01 -5.87
CA LYS A 389 0.82 -10.16 -5.53
C LYS A 389 -0.65 -9.88 -5.85
N GLU A 390 -1.43 -10.90 -6.19
CA GLU A 390 -2.84 -10.77 -6.59
C GLU A 390 -3.04 -9.66 -7.67
N ASN A 391 -4.02 -8.77 -7.47
CA ASN A 391 -4.41 -7.64 -8.33
C ASN A 391 -3.75 -6.31 -7.91
N THR A 392 -2.59 -6.36 -7.26
CA THR A 392 -1.85 -5.13 -6.88
C THR A 392 -1.19 -4.47 -8.09
N GLY A 393 -0.93 -5.24 -9.15
CA GLY A 393 -0.33 -4.75 -10.39
C GLY A 393 -1.15 -3.66 -11.06
N GLU A 394 -2.49 -3.74 -11.01
CA GLU A 394 -3.37 -2.71 -11.57
C GLU A 394 -3.18 -1.38 -10.84
N ALA A 395 -3.07 -1.39 -9.51
CA ALA A 395 -2.85 -0.17 -8.71
C ALA A 395 -1.51 0.50 -9.06
N VAL A 396 -0.45 -0.30 -9.23
CA VAL A 396 0.85 0.20 -9.67
C VAL A 396 0.80 0.74 -11.09
N ALA A 397 0.14 0.04 -12.02
CA ALA A 397 -0.01 0.55 -13.39
C ALA A 397 -0.78 1.88 -13.41
N MET A 398 -1.86 2.01 -12.63
CA MET A 398 -2.58 3.28 -12.50
C MET A 398 -1.73 4.41 -11.95
N LEU A 399 -0.83 4.12 -11.00
CA LEU A 399 0.18 5.08 -10.56
C LEU A 399 1.12 5.48 -11.70
N LEU A 400 1.74 4.51 -12.39
CA LEU A 400 2.71 4.77 -13.45
C LEU A 400 2.08 5.45 -14.69
N MET A 401 0.80 5.23 -14.94
CA MET A 401 0.05 5.96 -15.97
C MET A 401 -0.12 7.44 -15.61
N ARG A 402 -0.43 7.75 -14.33
CA ARG A 402 -0.56 9.13 -13.83
C ARG A 402 0.78 9.84 -13.67
N ARG A 403 1.86 9.09 -13.42
CA ARG A 403 3.21 9.57 -13.15
C ARG A 403 4.22 8.99 -14.15
N PRO A 404 4.22 9.46 -15.41
CA PRO A 404 5.11 8.97 -16.47
C PRO A 404 6.59 9.06 -16.12
N ASP A 405 6.97 10.04 -15.29
CA ASP A 405 8.32 10.24 -14.78
C ASP A 405 8.86 9.04 -13.98
N LEU A 406 7.97 8.28 -13.34
CA LEU A 406 8.35 7.12 -12.52
C LEU A 406 8.55 5.83 -13.35
N ARG A 407 8.10 5.79 -14.61
CA ARG A 407 8.10 4.56 -15.45
C ARG A 407 9.51 4.02 -15.70
N ASN A 408 10.48 4.92 -15.86
CA ASN A 408 11.85 4.55 -16.19
C ASN A 408 12.54 3.75 -15.08
N ALA A 409 12.19 4.02 -13.83
CA ALA A 409 12.76 3.34 -12.67
C ALA A 409 12.00 2.08 -12.26
N ALA A 410 10.82 1.80 -12.82
CA ALA A 410 9.91 0.76 -12.32
C ALA A 410 9.60 -0.32 -13.36
N ALA A 411 9.45 -1.57 -12.91
CA ALA A 411 8.79 -2.62 -13.67
C ALA A 411 7.79 -3.36 -12.78
N ILE A 412 6.62 -3.71 -13.32
CA ILE A 412 5.58 -4.44 -12.60
C ILE A 412 5.87 -5.93 -12.72
N LYS A 413 6.19 -6.60 -11.62
CA LYS A 413 6.42 -8.05 -11.59
C LYS A 413 5.11 -8.77 -11.29
N VAL A 414 4.69 -9.67 -12.18
CA VAL A 414 3.35 -10.29 -12.19
C VAL A 414 3.45 -11.81 -12.28
N TYR A 415 2.54 -12.52 -11.62
CA TYR A 415 2.60 -13.99 -11.52
C TYR A 415 1.45 -14.67 -12.23
N ALA A 416 1.75 -15.79 -12.90
CA ALA A 416 0.75 -16.63 -13.53
C ALA A 416 -0.29 -17.20 -12.53
N LYS A 417 0.11 -17.47 -11.28
CA LYS A 417 -0.83 -17.90 -10.21
C LYS A 417 -1.92 -16.88 -9.88
N TYR A 418 -1.68 -15.59 -10.12
CA TYR A 418 -2.64 -14.52 -9.83
C TYR A 418 -3.37 -14.06 -11.11
N TYR A 419 -2.67 -14.11 -12.24
CA TYR A 419 -3.19 -13.77 -13.56
C TYR A 419 -3.30 -15.01 -14.45
N THR A 420 -4.15 -15.97 -14.07
CA THR A 420 -4.35 -17.19 -14.86
C THR A 420 -4.90 -16.89 -16.26
N GLY A 421 -5.63 -15.77 -16.43
CA GLY A 421 -6.06 -15.26 -17.74
C GLY A 421 -5.04 -14.38 -18.47
N GLY A 422 -3.82 -14.24 -17.93
CA GLY A 422 -2.74 -13.42 -18.45
C GLY A 422 -3.06 -11.92 -18.52
N PHE A 423 -2.45 -11.22 -19.48
CA PHE A 423 -2.67 -9.77 -19.64
C PHE A 423 -4.14 -9.40 -19.89
N ASP A 424 -4.95 -10.28 -20.49
CA ASP A 424 -6.37 -9.98 -20.73
C ASP A 424 -7.17 -9.91 -19.41
N GLN A 425 -6.78 -10.67 -18.38
CA GLN A 425 -7.34 -10.54 -17.03
C GLN A 425 -6.97 -9.19 -16.42
N PHE A 426 -5.70 -8.80 -16.52
CA PHE A 426 -5.21 -7.51 -16.06
C PHE A 426 -5.97 -6.34 -16.72
N LEU A 427 -6.12 -6.39 -18.04
CA LEU A 427 -6.86 -5.39 -18.80
C LEU A 427 -8.36 -5.40 -18.47
N SER A 428 -8.95 -6.60 -18.27
CA SER A 428 -10.34 -6.77 -17.82
C SER A 428 -10.59 -6.06 -16.49
N ASN A 429 -9.67 -6.17 -15.53
CA ASN A 429 -9.75 -5.49 -14.24
C ASN A 429 -9.66 -3.97 -14.39
N LEU A 430 -8.74 -3.46 -15.22
CA LEU A 430 -8.64 -2.04 -15.52
C LEU A 430 -9.88 -1.49 -16.24
N TYR A 431 -10.45 -2.24 -17.18
CA TYR A 431 -11.69 -1.87 -17.84
C TYR A 431 -12.87 -1.76 -16.87
N LYS A 432 -12.97 -2.67 -15.90
CA LYS A 432 -13.97 -2.58 -14.83
C LYS A 432 -13.76 -1.33 -13.98
N HIS A 433 -12.50 -1.03 -13.61
CA HIS A 433 -12.15 0.15 -12.84
C HIS A 433 -12.51 1.45 -13.57
N TYR A 434 -12.08 1.58 -14.84
CA TYR A 434 -12.32 2.76 -15.67
C TYR A 434 -13.69 2.79 -16.37
N GLN A 435 -14.54 1.78 -16.12
CA GLN A 435 -15.85 1.63 -16.76
C GLN A 435 -15.76 1.72 -18.30
N ILE A 436 -14.80 0.98 -18.86
CA ILE A 436 -14.60 0.81 -20.30
C ILE A 436 -15.33 -0.47 -20.69
N ASN A 437 -16.28 -0.37 -21.62
CA ASN A 437 -16.93 -1.55 -22.17
C ASN A 437 -16.00 -2.17 -23.23
N PRO A 438 -15.59 -3.45 -23.07
CA PRO A 438 -14.68 -4.08 -24.02
C PRO A 438 -15.28 -4.23 -25.44
N LEU A 439 -16.60 -4.33 -25.58
CA LEU A 439 -17.29 -4.63 -26.85
C LEU A 439 -17.91 -3.41 -27.53
N HIS A 440 -18.03 -2.28 -26.84
CA HIS A 440 -18.75 -1.12 -27.36
C HIS A 440 -17.84 -0.24 -28.23
N SER A 441 -18.23 0.03 -29.47
CA SER A 441 -17.40 0.79 -30.42
C SER A 441 -17.07 2.22 -29.95
N GLN A 442 -17.99 2.87 -29.22
CA GLN A 442 -17.70 4.20 -28.66
C GLN A 442 -16.56 4.20 -27.63
N ASP A 443 -16.17 3.05 -27.08
CA ASP A 443 -15.08 2.96 -26.11
C ASP A 443 -13.73 2.66 -26.76
N ALA A 444 -13.68 2.48 -28.09
CA ALA A 444 -12.46 2.20 -28.84
C ALA A 444 -11.34 3.24 -28.58
N PRO A 445 -11.61 4.57 -28.53
CA PRO A 445 -10.57 5.55 -28.20
C PRO A 445 -9.97 5.35 -26.80
N ARG A 446 -10.80 5.02 -25.80
CA ARG A 446 -10.34 4.75 -24.42
C ARG A 446 -9.57 3.44 -24.31
N ARG A 447 -10.00 2.40 -25.02
CA ARG A 447 -9.24 1.14 -25.14
C ARG A 447 -7.86 1.40 -25.73
N ALA A 448 -7.79 2.09 -26.86
CA ALA A 448 -6.54 2.42 -27.54
C ALA A 448 -5.63 3.31 -26.69
N ALA A 449 -6.19 4.30 -25.97
CA ALA A 449 -5.41 5.13 -25.06
C ALA A 449 -4.82 4.33 -23.89
N LEU A 450 -5.61 3.42 -23.30
CA LEU A 450 -5.11 2.55 -22.25
C LEU A 450 -4.03 1.59 -22.76
N ASP A 451 -4.21 1.01 -23.95
CA ASP A 451 -3.20 0.17 -24.59
C ASP A 451 -1.88 0.92 -24.81
N ARG A 452 -1.92 2.16 -25.33
CA ARG A 452 -0.72 3.01 -25.51
C ARG A 452 -0.01 3.30 -24.19
N LEU A 453 -0.78 3.57 -23.12
CA LEU A 453 -0.22 3.83 -21.80
C LEU A 453 0.45 2.59 -21.20
N LEU A 454 -0.21 1.42 -21.30
CA LEU A 454 0.32 0.16 -20.78
C LEU A 454 1.55 -0.32 -21.56
N ALA A 455 1.61 -0.09 -22.87
CA ALA A 455 2.78 -0.41 -23.70
C ALA A 455 4.06 0.33 -23.26
N LYS A 456 3.92 1.46 -22.57
CA LYS A 456 5.02 2.27 -22.03
C LYS A 456 5.48 1.82 -20.63
N ILE A 457 4.84 0.81 -20.03
CA ILE A 457 5.17 0.32 -18.69
C ILE A 457 5.99 -0.97 -18.80
N ASN A 458 7.09 -1.05 -18.05
CA ASN A 458 7.91 -2.24 -17.98
C ASN A 458 7.22 -3.34 -17.16
N VAL A 459 7.37 -4.60 -17.57
CA VAL A 459 6.80 -5.77 -16.90
C VAL A 459 7.86 -6.87 -16.70
N VAL A 460 7.70 -7.61 -15.60
CA VAL A 460 8.48 -8.82 -15.28
C VAL A 460 7.49 -9.98 -15.09
N PRO A 461 7.12 -10.71 -16.16
CA PRO A 461 6.27 -11.88 -16.03
C PRO A 461 7.00 -13.02 -15.32
N VAL A 462 6.31 -13.65 -14.37
CA VAL A 462 6.78 -14.76 -13.55
C VAL A 462 5.90 -15.98 -13.77
N LEU A 463 6.53 -17.05 -14.23
CA LEU A 463 5.93 -18.35 -14.44
C LEU A 463 6.86 -19.42 -13.86
N SER A 464 6.30 -20.40 -13.16
CA SER A 464 7.05 -21.55 -12.66
C SER A 464 6.32 -22.82 -13.00
N GLN A 465 7.03 -23.95 -13.04
CA GLN A 465 6.43 -25.24 -13.37
C GLN A 465 5.18 -25.58 -12.53
N GLY A 466 5.17 -25.21 -11.24
CA GLY A 466 4.01 -25.48 -10.36
C GLY A 466 2.74 -24.74 -10.78
N MET A 467 2.89 -23.59 -11.45
CA MET A 467 1.76 -22.79 -11.96
C MET A 467 1.17 -23.38 -13.25
N LEU A 468 1.93 -24.19 -14.00
CA LEU A 468 1.43 -24.86 -15.20
C LEU A 468 0.40 -25.96 -14.89
N ASN A 469 0.41 -26.46 -13.66
CA ASN A 469 -0.57 -27.44 -13.20
C ASN A 469 -1.96 -26.82 -12.94
N ASP A 470 -2.07 -25.49 -12.89
CA ASP A 470 -3.33 -24.79 -12.67
C ASP A 470 -4.30 -24.99 -13.86
N GLU A 471 -5.47 -25.57 -13.56
CA GLU A 471 -6.48 -25.87 -14.58
C GLU A 471 -7.12 -24.62 -15.18
N HIS A 472 -7.22 -23.51 -14.43
CA HIS A 472 -7.76 -22.27 -14.95
C HIS A 472 -6.79 -21.63 -15.94
N LEU A 473 -5.49 -21.63 -15.64
CA LEU A 473 -4.45 -21.18 -16.55
C LEU A 473 -4.49 -21.98 -17.86
N ARG A 474 -4.48 -23.32 -17.78
CA ARG A 474 -4.60 -24.19 -18.96
C ARG A 474 -5.92 -24.01 -19.69
N GLY A 475 -6.99 -23.68 -18.97
CA GLY A 475 -8.30 -23.37 -19.54
C GLY A 475 -8.30 -22.12 -20.42
N PHE A 476 -7.52 -21.09 -20.05
CA PHE A 476 -7.39 -19.84 -20.81
C PHE A 476 -6.39 -19.91 -21.97
N PHE A 477 -5.36 -20.73 -21.85
CA PHE A 477 -4.24 -20.89 -22.79
C PHE A 477 -4.10 -22.36 -23.19
N ARG A 478 -4.99 -22.83 -24.05
CA ARG A 478 -5.08 -24.26 -24.39
C ARG A 478 -3.96 -24.70 -25.33
N SER A 479 -3.43 -25.89 -25.10
CA SER A 479 -2.71 -26.68 -26.09
C SER A 479 -3.53 -27.94 -26.47
N ASN A 480 -3.18 -28.55 -27.59
CA ASN A 480 -3.76 -29.81 -28.06
C ASN A 480 -3.03 -31.04 -27.49
N ASP A 481 -1.94 -30.83 -26.75
CA ASP A 481 -1.17 -31.86 -26.06
C ASP A 481 -1.17 -31.56 -24.54
N ASP A 482 -1.31 -32.60 -23.74
CA ASP A 482 -1.27 -32.51 -22.26
C ASP A 482 0.13 -32.85 -21.71
N GLY A 483 1.07 -33.27 -22.57
CA GLY A 483 2.47 -33.53 -22.23
C GLY A 483 3.32 -32.26 -22.14
N ALA A 484 4.63 -32.45 -21.98
CA ALA A 484 5.59 -31.35 -21.79
C ALA A 484 5.55 -30.31 -22.92
N GLU A 485 5.33 -30.72 -24.16
CA GLU A 485 5.28 -29.81 -25.31
C GLU A 485 4.04 -28.90 -25.27
N GLY A 486 2.87 -29.45 -24.96
CA GLY A 486 1.66 -28.64 -24.83
C GLY A 486 1.63 -27.76 -23.57
N LEU A 487 2.27 -28.18 -22.48
CA LEU A 487 2.54 -27.31 -21.34
C LEU A 487 3.51 -26.18 -21.70
N ALA A 488 4.49 -26.42 -22.58
CA ALA A 488 5.38 -25.37 -23.08
C ALA A 488 4.64 -24.37 -23.99
N ASP A 489 3.69 -24.84 -24.80
CA ASP A 489 2.80 -23.95 -25.57
C ASP A 489 1.95 -23.08 -24.65
N THR A 490 1.38 -23.68 -23.60
CA THR A 490 0.60 -22.97 -22.57
C THR A 490 1.45 -21.86 -21.93
N ALA A 491 2.69 -22.20 -21.54
CA ALA A 491 3.65 -21.26 -20.97
C ALA A 491 3.94 -20.09 -21.92
N MET A 492 4.26 -20.39 -23.18
CA MET A 492 4.57 -19.37 -24.18
C MET A 492 3.37 -18.48 -24.50
N GLN A 493 2.16 -19.03 -24.63
CA GLN A 493 0.96 -18.22 -24.85
C GLN A 493 0.68 -17.26 -23.68
N TRP A 494 0.85 -17.74 -22.44
CA TRP A 494 0.70 -16.89 -21.26
C TRP A 494 1.75 -15.77 -21.24
N LEU A 495 3.02 -16.11 -21.48
CA LEU A 495 4.11 -15.15 -21.57
C LEU A 495 3.86 -14.13 -22.69
N GLU A 496 3.55 -14.56 -23.90
CA GLU A 496 3.31 -13.69 -25.04
C GLU A 496 2.15 -12.70 -24.79
N SER A 497 1.16 -13.06 -23.95
CA SER A 497 0.09 -12.12 -23.58
C SER A 497 0.63 -10.83 -22.93
N TRP A 498 1.74 -10.89 -22.20
CA TRP A 498 2.36 -9.76 -21.51
C TRP A 498 3.23 -8.86 -22.40
N THR A 499 3.45 -9.23 -23.67
CA THR A 499 4.20 -8.41 -24.65
C THR A 499 3.45 -7.15 -25.09
N ARG A 500 2.22 -6.97 -24.60
CA ARG A 500 1.45 -5.73 -24.70
C ARG A 500 1.94 -4.64 -23.74
N MET A 501 2.69 -5.02 -22.73
CA MET A 501 3.57 -4.14 -21.95
C MET A 501 5.01 -4.37 -22.44
N ARG A 502 6.01 -3.68 -21.87
CA ARG A 502 7.41 -3.88 -22.24
C ARG A 502 8.10 -4.90 -21.33
N PRO A 503 8.36 -6.15 -21.75
CA PRO A 503 9.07 -7.09 -20.90
C PRO A 503 10.53 -6.66 -20.77
N VAL A 504 10.99 -6.44 -19.54
CA VAL A 504 12.41 -6.12 -19.26
C VAL A 504 13.13 -7.29 -18.60
N ILE A 505 12.42 -8.17 -17.92
CA ILE A 505 12.93 -9.42 -17.37
C ILE A 505 11.85 -10.48 -17.56
N VAL A 506 12.22 -11.75 -17.67
CA VAL A 506 11.29 -12.87 -17.51
C VAL A 506 11.82 -13.86 -16.48
N GLU A 507 10.95 -14.29 -15.56
CA GLU A 507 11.26 -15.36 -14.61
C GLU A 507 10.48 -16.61 -15.00
N ALA A 508 11.20 -17.63 -15.48
CA ALA A 508 10.61 -18.87 -15.97
C ALA A 508 11.30 -20.09 -15.36
N VAL A 509 10.89 -20.50 -14.16
CA VAL A 509 11.66 -21.42 -13.30
C VAL A 509 11.29 -22.89 -13.52
N ALA A 510 12.31 -23.71 -13.83
CA ALA A 510 12.28 -25.18 -13.80
C ALA A 510 13.05 -25.69 -12.56
N THR A 511 12.48 -26.67 -11.85
CA THR A 511 13.03 -27.19 -10.58
C THR A 511 13.22 -28.71 -10.58
N ASP A 512 12.58 -29.45 -11.49
CA ASP A 512 12.70 -30.90 -11.63
C ASP A 512 12.45 -31.37 -13.08
N ASP A 513 12.55 -32.67 -13.32
CA ASP A 513 12.37 -33.30 -14.64
C ASP A 513 10.90 -33.73 -14.93
N SER A 514 9.92 -33.18 -14.20
CA SER A 514 8.51 -33.41 -14.53
C SER A 514 8.15 -32.84 -15.90
N ASP A 515 6.99 -33.21 -16.46
CA ASP A 515 6.56 -32.63 -17.74
C ASP A 515 6.41 -31.11 -17.66
N ALA A 516 5.99 -30.57 -16.53
CA ALA A 516 5.96 -29.12 -16.28
C ALA A 516 7.38 -28.53 -16.17
N GLY A 517 8.33 -29.24 -15.57
CA GLY A 517 9.73 -28.81 -15.52
C GLY A 517 10.37 -28.75 -16.91
N LYS A 518 10.22 -29.82 -17.70
CA LYS A 518 10.65 -29.86 -19.11
C LYS A 518 9.98 -28.78 -19.95
N ALA A 519 8.69 -28.53 -19.71
CA ALA A 519 7.96 -27.45 -20.39
C ALA A 519 8.56 -26.07 -20.12
N MET A 520 9.00 -25.81 -18.89
CA MET A 520 9.68 -24.56 -18.54
C MET A 520 11.04 -24.43 -19.21
N ASP A 521 11.81 -25.53 -19.34
CA ASP A 521 13.07 -25.53 -20.10
C ASP A 521 12.83 -25.26 -21.60
N MET A 522 11.81 -25.89 -22.19
CA MET A 522 11.41 -25.63 -23.57
C MET A 522 10.95 -24.18 -23.77
N ALA A 523 10.13 -23.64 -22.86
CA ALA A 523 9.71 -22.24 -22.90
C ALA A 523 10.92 -21.30 -22.80
N ARG A 524 11.87 -21.62 -21.92
CA ARG A 524 13.13 -20.88 -21.76
C ARG A 524 13.99 -20.90 -23.03
N GLU A 525 14.06 -22.03 -23.73
CA GLU A 525 14.72 -22.12 -25.04
C GLU A 525 14.01 -21.30 -26.12
N ARG A 526 12.67 -21.41 -26.21
CA ARG A 526 11.82 -20.69 -27.18
C ARG A 526 11.91 -19.17 -26.99
N MET A 527 11.89 -18.68 -25.75
CA MET A 527 12.04 -17.26 -25.45
C MET A 527 13.41 -16.67 -25.84
N ARG A 528 14.44 -17.51 -25.87
CA ARG A 528 15.80 -17.08 -26.22
C ARG A 528 16.05 -16.99 -27.71
N GLN A 529 15.15 -17.53 -28.54
CA GLN A 529 15.27 -17.46 -29.99
C GLN A 529 15.24 -16.01 -30.47
N PRO A 530 16.00 -15.64 -31.52
CA PRO A 530 16.12 -14.25 -31.97
C PRO A 530 14.80 -13.60 -32.42
N ASP A 531 13.84 -14.39 -32.89
CA ASP A 531 12.52 -13.99 -33.35
C ASP A 531 11.47 -13.94 -32.23
N SER A 532 11.81 -14.40 -31.02
CA SER A 532 10.93 -14.32 -29.87
C SER A 532 10.68 -12.87 -29.45
N ALA A 533 9.44 -12.57 -29.01
CA ALA A 533 9.12 -11.30 -28.37
C ALA A 533 9.91 -11.06 -27.07
N TYR A 534 10.48 -12.11 -26.48
CA TYR A 534 11.33 -12.07 -25.29
C TYR A 534 12.82 -12.02 -25.58
N ALA A 535 13.25 -11.98 -26.85
CA ALA A 535 14.66 -12.08 -27.22
C ALA A 535 15.57 -11.03 -26.56
N LYS A 536 15.00 -9.87 -26.17
CA LYS A 536 15.68 -8.74 -25.53
C LYS A 536 15.55 -8.69 -24.00
N ALA A 537 14.67 -9.50 -23.41
CA ALA A 537 14.48 -9.55 -21.96
C ALA A 537 15.52 -10.50 -21.34
N ALA A 538 16.17 -10.05 -20.27
CA ALA A 538 17.02 -10.90 -19.45
C ALA A 538 16.17 -12.00 -18.82
N TYR A 539 16.66 -13.24 -18.81
CA TYR A 539 16.03 -14.27 -18.02
C TYR A 539 16.57 -14.16 -16.59
N SER A 540 15.65 -14.07 -15.63
CA SER A 540 15.98 -13.97 -14.21
C SER A 540 15.77 -15.31 -13.52
N VAL A 541 16.68 -15.62 -12.60
CA VAL A 541 16.47 -16.65 -11.60
C VAL A 541 16.26 -15.94 -10.28
N SER A 542 15.04 -16.05 -9.76
CA SER A 542 14.72 -15.59 -8.41
C SER A 542 14.79 -16.78 -7.45
N TYR A 543 15.61 -16.64 -6.42
CA TYR A 543 15.67 -17.57 -5.32
C TYR A 543 15.96 -16.81 -4.04
N ARG A 544 15.29 -17.23 -2.96
CA ARG A 544 15.53 -16.70 -1.61
C ARG A 544 16.40 -17.70 -0.86
N TYR A 545 17.47 -17.26 -0.20
CA TYR A 545 18.30 -18.15 0.62
C TYR A 545 17.51 -18.61 1.84
N GLU A 546 17.05 -17.66 2.65
CA GLU A 546 16.32 -17.87 3.89
C GLU A 546 15.80 -16.52 4.39
N ASP A 547 14.70 -16.49 5.15
CA ASP A 547 14.43 -15.28 5.93
C ASP A 547 15.31 -15.26 7.20
N PHE A 548 15.67 -16.44 7.74
CA PHE A 548 16.69 -16.61 8.78
C PHE A 548 17.15 -18.07 8.96
N SER A 549 18.23 -18.26 9.71
CA SER A 549 18.73 -19.58 10.10
C SER A 549 19.04 -19.70 11.60
N VAL A 550 19.15 -20.93 12.07
CA VAL A 550 19.47 -21.29 13.47
C VAL A 550 20.68 -22.22 13.49
N PRO A 551 21.71 -21.97 14.33
CA PRO A 551 22.90 -22.81 14.39
C PRO A 551 22.57 -24.21 14.96
N ARG A 552 23.29 -25.23 14.46
CA ARG A 552 23.30 -26.59 15.01
C ARG A 552 24.60 -26.89 15.75
N ALA A 553 24.56 -27.89 16.63
CA ALA A 553 25.72 -28.25 17.45
C ALA A 553 26.93 -28.74 16.62
N ASN A 554 26.69 -29.26 15.42
CA ASN A 554 27.70 -29.73 14.48
C ASN A 554 28.22 -28.65 13.51
N HIS A 555 27.90 -27.37 13.76
CA HIS A 555 28.19 -26.22 12.89
C HIS A 555 27.38 -26.16 11.58
N ASP A 556 26.42 -27.07 11.35
CA ASP A 556 25.39 -26.88 10.33
C ASP A 556 24.32 -25.88 10.82
N LYS A 557 23.28 -25.68 10.01
CA LYS A 557 22.17 -24.79 10.33
C LYS A 557 20.84 -25.35 9.88
N ASP A 558 19.79 -24.97 10.61
CA ASP A 558 18.41 -25.06 10.17
C ASP A 558 17.97 -23.76 9.51
N TYR A 559 17.22 -23.86 8.42
CA TYR A 559 16.80 -22.71 7.63
C TYR A 559 15.28 -22.55 7.66
N TYR A 560 14.82 -21.31 7.72
CA TYR A 560 13.42 -20.96 7.85
C TYR A 560 13.03 -19.81 6.92
N VAL A 561 11.76 -19.79 6.54
CA VAL A 561 11.15 -18.71 5.75
C VAL A 561 9.86 -18.23 6.38
N TYR A 562 9.55 -16.95 6.18
CA TYR A 562 8.25 -16.36 6.35
C TYR A 562 7.43 -16.55 5.07
N ARG A 563 6.18 -16.95 5.27
CA ARG A 563 5.14 -16.98 4.24
C ARG A 563 4.39 -15.64 4.22
N ASN A 564 3.29 -15.57 3.49
CA ASN A 564 2.65 -14.30 3.15
C ASN A 564 1.78 -13.71 4.26
N PHE A 565 1.61 -14.36 5.42
CA PHE A 565 0.88 -13.80 6.57
C PHE A 565 1.77 -13.76 7.83
N GLY A 566 3.08 -13.91 7.65
CA GLY A 566 4.06 -13.92 8.73
C GLY A 566 4.19 -15.26 9.44
N GLU A 567 3.63 -16.34 8.90
CA GLU A 567 3.84 -17.70 9.40
C GLU A 567 5.20 -18.26 9.01
N LEU A 568 5.78 -19.01 9.95
CA LEU A 568 7.09 -19.62 9.81
C LEU A 568 7.00 -20.99 9.16
N GLN A 569 7.95 -21.28 8.27
CA GLN A 569 8.14 -22.60 7.70
C GLN A 569 9.61 -23.00 7.74
N LYS A 570 9.89 -24.20 8.25
CA LYS A 570 11.22 -24.82 8.15
C LYS A 570 11.46 -25.32 6.71
N LEU A 571 12.60 -24.99 6.14
CA LEU A 571 13.04 -25.57 4.86
C LEU A 571 13.50 -27.02 5.08
N THR A 572 12.96 -27.94 4.29
CA THR A 572 13.29 -29.38 4.27
C THR A 572 14.47 -29.65 3.34
N ASN A 573 15.07 -30.85 3.43
CA ASN A 573 16.21 -31.29 2.61
C ASN A 573 15.86 -31.57 1.13
N GLU A 574 14.90 -30.84 0.55
CA GLU A 574 14.57 -30.97 -0.87
C GLU A 574 15.69 -30.39 -1.74
N ASP A 575 16.06 -31.05 -2.84
CA ASP A 575 17.21 -30.69 -3.68
C ASP A 575 17.21 -29.21 -4.10
N PHE A 576 16.04 -28.67 -4.45
CA PHE A 576 15.88 -27.26 -4.76
C PHE A 576 16.16 -26.35 -3.55
N GLY A 577 15.67 -26.72 -2.37
CA GLY A 577 16.00 -26.03 -1.11
C GLY A 577 17.50 -26.04 -0.82
N ILE A 578 18.20 -27.13 -1.18
CA ILE A 578 19.67 -27.18 -1.06
C ILE A 578 20.34 -26.19 -2.01
N LYS A 579 19.95 -26.16 -3.28
CA LYS A 579 20.53 -25.21 -4.26
C LYS A 579 20.32 -23.75 -3.84
N ARG A 580 19.15 -23.40 -3.32
CA ARG A 580 18.78 -22.04 -2.88
C ARG A 580 19.66 -21.46 -1.79
N THR A 581 20.29 -22.30 -0.99
CA THR A 581 21.18 -21.89 0.10
C THR A 581 22.66 -21.79 -0.31
N THR A 582 22.97 -21.93 -1.62
CA THR A 582 24.33 -22.04 -2.13
C THR A 582 24.62 -20.95 -3.16
N ALA A 583 25.62 -20.09 -2.89
CA ALA A 583 26.00 -19.03 -3.84
C ALA A 583 26.67 -19.57 -5.08
N GLY A 584 26.33 -18.98 -6.21
CA GLY A 584 26.68 -19.42 -7.53
C GLY A 584 25.90 -20.65 -8.03
N ALA A 585 24.96 -21.22 -7.26
CA ALA A 585 24.25 -22.43 -7.69
C ALA A 585 23.40 -22.21 -8.95
N PHE A 586 22.88 -20.99 -9.12
CA PHE A 586 22.04 -20.59 -10.25
C PHE A 586 22.76 -19.67 -11.24
N ARG A 587 24.09 -19.54 -11.12
CA ARG A 587 24.87 -18.60 -11.93
C ARG A 587 24.74 -18.84 -13.44
N ASP A 588 24.47 -20.08 -13.85
CA ASP A 588 24.32 -20.46 -15.27
C ASP A 588 22.84 -20.50 -15.71
N ASP A 589 21.92 -20.29 -14.77
CA ASP A 589 20.49 -20.39 -15.02
C ASP A 589 19.89 -19.08 -15.52
N GLY A 590 20.50 -17.91 -15.31
CA GLY A 590 19.95 -16.66 -15.86
C GLY A 590 20.92 -15.50 -15.97
N GLU A 591 20.57 -14.55 -16.81
CA GLU A 591 21.24 -13.26 -16.95
C GLU A 591 21.07 -12.40 -15.69
N SER A 592 19.91 -12.42 -15.04
CA SER A 592 19.66 -11.68 -13.80
C SER A 592 19.53 -12.62 -12.60
N LEU A 593 20.19 -12.31 -11.49
CA LEU A 593 20.08 -13.07 -10.24
C LEU A 593 19.48 -12.19 -9.15
N LEU A 594 18.27 -12.53 -8.71
CA LEU A 594 17.61 -11.86 -7.59
C LEU A 594 17.93 -12.60 -6.29
N THR A 595 18.59 -11.92 -5.35
CA THR A 595 19.14 -12.52 -4.13
C THR A 595 19.14 -11.56 -2.94
N ASP A 596 19.03 -12.11 -1.74
CA ASP A 596 19.29 -11.44 -0.47
C ASP A 596 20.79 -11.43 -0.11
N GLN A 597 21.63 -12.18 -0.85
CA GLN A 597 23.06 -12.35 -0.61
C GLN A 597 23.95 -11.93 -1.80
N PRO A 598 23.87 -10.67 -2.24
CA PRO A 598 24.44 -10.27 -3.52
C PRO A 598 25.96 -10.29 -3.54
N GLU A 599 26.66 -10.04 -2.43
CA GLU A 599 28.13 -10.12 -2.38
C GLU A 599 28.66 -11.54 -2.54
N ALA A 600 27.94 -12.52 -1.97
CA ALA A 600 28.29 -13.92 -2.12
C ALA A 600 28.11 -14.39 -3.57
N GLU A 601 27.03 -13.94 -4.23
CA GLU A 601 26.83 -14.20 -5.66
C GLU A 601 27.90 -13.55 -6.54
N LEU A 602 28.26 -12.29 -6.27
CA LEU A 602 29.36 -11.62 -6.96
C LEU A 602 30.66 -12.42 -6.82
N LEU A 603 30.97 -12.91 -5.61
CA LEU A 603 32.17 -13.71 -5.40
C LEU A 603 32.11 -15.06 -6.14
N ALA A 604 30.96 -15.72 -6.11
CA ALA A 604 30.76 -17.02 -6.75
C ALA A 604 30.88 -16.94 -8.28
N ILE A 605 30.34 -15.86 -8.88
CA ILE A 605 30.52 -15.54 -10.30
C ILE A 605 31.99 -15.27 -10.62
N LEU A 606 32.64 -14.41 -9.83
CA LEU A 606 34.03 -14.04 -10.04
C LEU A 606 34.99 -15.24 -9.98
N GLU A 607 34.79 -16.11 -9.00
CA GLU A 607 35.62 -17.30 -8.78
C GLU A 607 35.16 -18.51 -9.60
N ASN A 608 34.07 -18.37 -10.38
CA ASN A 608 33.43 -19.43 -11.16
C ASN A 608 33.26 -20.75 -10.38
N ARG A 609 32.69 -20.66 -9.18
CA ARG A 609 32.46 -21.83 -8.32
C ARG A 609 31.25 -21.61 -7.43
N THR A 610 30.73 -22.70 -6.88
CA THR A 610 29.74 -22.60 -5.81
C THR A 610 30.40 -22.31 -4.47
N LEU A 611 29.72 -21.53 -3.62
CA LEU A 611 30.11 -21.30 -2.24
C LEU A 611 29.13 -22.04 -1.33
N ALA A 612 29.65 -22.80 -0.37
CA ALA A 612 28.83 -23.49 0.62
C ALA A 612 27.91 -22.51 1.36
N ARG A 613 26.91 -23.06 2.07
CA ARG A 613 25.91 -22.35 2.90
C ARG A 613 26.56 -21.50 4.02
N GLY A 614 27.23 -20.42 3.63
CA GLY A 614 27.98 -19.52 4.48
C GLY A 614 27.19 -18.23 4.65
N HIS A 615 27.06 -17.78 5.90
CA HIS A 615 26.23 -16.63 6.25
C HIS A 615 26.65 -15.39 5.48
N THR A 616 25.67 -14.79 4.83
CA THR A 616 25.75 -13.39 4.45
C THR A 616 24.52 -12.59 4.92
N GLY A 617 23.67 -13.14 5.77
CA GLY A 617 22.86 -12.34 6.70
C GLY A 617 21.60 -13.03 7.18
N ASN A 618 21.26 -12.80 8.45
CA ASN A 618 20.13 -13.37 9.19
C ASN A 618 20.37 -14.74 9.89
N GLU A 619 21.57 -15.02 10.42
CA GLU A 619 21.70 -16.05 11.48
C GLU A 619 21.13 -15.50 12.79
N LEU A 620 20.36 -16.30 13.53
CA LEU A 620 20.01 -15.93 14.90
C LEU A 620 21.19 -16.05 15.86
N ASP A 621 21.35 -15.07 16.74
CA ASP A 621 22.29 -15.12 17.87
C ASP A 621 21.65 -15.84 19.08
N VAL A 622 21.43 -17.13 18.90
CA VAL A 622 20.83 -18.03 19.90
C VAL A 622 21.69 -19.28 20.10
N PRO A 623 21.56 -19.99 21.24
CA PRO A 623 22.24 -21.27 21.43
C PRO A 623 21.95 -22.25 20.28
N PRO A 624 22.93 -23.10 19.90
CA PRO A 624 22.68 -24.14 18.91
C PRO A 624 21.50 -25.04 19.28
N GLU A 625 20.74 -25.50 18.29
CA GLU A 625 19.52 -26.32 18.44
C GLU A 625 18.37 -25.61 19.18
N THR A 626 18.36 -24.27 19.23
CA THR A 626 17.22 -23.51 19.78
C THR A 626 15.93 -23.87 19.01
N PRO A 627 14.88 -24.37 19.68
CA PRO A 627 13.64 -24.74 19.00
C PRO A 627 12.90 -23.50 18.51
N ILE A 628 12.42 -23.55 17.27
CA ILE A 628 11.56 -22.51 16.69
C ILE A 628 10.12 -23.01 16.71
N ASP A 629 9.27 -22.34 17.49
CA ASP A 629 7.83 -22.58 17.47
C ASP A 629 7.20 -21.98 16.21
N ILE A 630 7.13 -22.78 15.15
CA ILE A 630 6.51 -22.39 13.88
C ILE A 630 4.98 -22.18 13.99
N ASN A 631 4.35 -22.64 15.07
CA ASN A 631 2.91 -22.57 15.27
C ASN A 631 2.47 -21.44 16.21
N ARG A 632 3.41 -20.63 16.73
CA ARG A 632 3.14 -19.56 17.70
C ARG A 632 1.95 -18.68 17.33
N ASP A 633 1.89 -18.27 16.06
CA ASP A 633 0.89 -17.33 15.55
C ASP A 633 -0.13 -18.03 14.62
N ALA A 634 -0.20 -19.37 14.63
CA ALA A 634 -0.99 -20.14 13.68
C ALA A 634 -2.50 -19.83 13.72
N GLU A 635 -3.06 -19.54 14.91
CA GLU A 635 -4.49 -19.21 15.03
C GLU A 635 -4.85 -17.89 14.33
N ILE A 636 -4.07 -16.83 14.57
CA ILE A 636 -4.32 -15.52 13.95
C ILE A 636 -4.00 -15.57 12.46
N VAL A 637 -2.92 -16.26 12.05
CA VAL A 637 -2.60 -16.45 10.63
C VAL A 637 -3.75 -17.16 9.92
N LYS A 638 -4.23 -18.30 10.46
CA LYS A 638 -5.36 -19.03 9.88
C LYS A 638 -6.62 -18.18 9.78
N GLN A 639 -6.85 -17.28 10.73
CA GLN A 639 -7.94 -16.32 10.64
C GLN A 639 -7.74 -15.36 9.46
N ARG A 640 -6.57 -14.71 9.36
CA ARG A 640 -6.27 -13.73 8.31
C ARG A 640 -6.21 -14.34 6.92
N THR A 641 -5.67 -15.55 6.78
CA THR A 641 -5.71 -16.29 5.52
C THR A 641 -7.14 -16.55 5.07
N ARG A 642 -8.07 -16.92 5.97
CA ARG A 642 -9.48 -17.12 5.60
C ARG A 642 -10.16 -15.83 5.19
N GLU A 643 -9.92 -14.74 5.92
CA GLU A 643 -10.46 -13.42 5.58
C GLU A 643 -9.93 -12.93 4.22
N PHE A 644 -8.63 -13.12 3.97
CA PHE A 644 -8.00 -12.80 2.70
C PHE A 644 -8.60 -13.61 1.54
N GLN A 645 -8.72 -14.94 1.71
CA GLN A 645 -9.34 -15.81 0.70
C GLN A 645 -10.80 -15.43 0.42
N ALA A 646 -11.56 -15.01 1.44
CA ALA A 646 -12.94 -14.55 1.27
C ALA A 646 -13.05 -13.23 0.49
N GLY A 647 -11.99 -12.40 0.50
CA GLY A 647 -11.91 -11.14 -0.24
C GLY A 647 -11.23 -11.25 -1.61
N SER A 648 -10.64 -12.41 -1.96
CA SER A 648 -9.97 -12.60 -3.25
C SER A 648 -10.99 -12.53 -4.39
N ILE A 649 -10.62 -11.80 -5.44
CA ILE A 649 -11.45 -11.60 -6.63
C ILE A 649 -10.97 -12.57 -7.71
N PRO A 650 -11.73 -13.63 -8.03
CA PRO A 650 -11.32 -14.56 -9.07
C PRO A 650 -11.34 -13.88 -10.45
N ALA A 651 -10.59 -14.47 -11.39
CA ALA A 651 -10.69 -14.10 -12.80
C ALA A 651 -12.16 -14.20 -13.27
N ASP A 652 -12.57 -13.27 -14.15
CA ASP A 652 -13.90 -13.26 -14.75
C ASP A 652 -13.80 -13.74 -16.21
N PRO A 653 -14.06 -15.03 -16.49
CA PRO A 653 -13.85 -15.59 -17.83
C PRO A 653 -14.70 -14.92 -18.90
N ASN A 654 -15.90 -14.45 -18.55
CA ASN A 654 -16.82 -13.82 -19.49
C ASN A 654 -16.29 -12.44 -19.89
N HIS A 655 -15.82 -11.64 -18.94
CA HIS A 655 -15.27 -10.33 -19.23
C HIS A 655 -13.90 -10.44 -19.94
N ILE A 656 -13.07 -11.43 -19.58
CA ILE A 656 -11.83 -11.74 -20.31
C ILE A 656 -12.12 -12.12 -21.77
N ALA A 657 -13.11 -12.98 -22.01
CA ALA A 657 -13.54 -13.31 -23.37
C ALA A 657 -14.04 -12.08 -24.12
N ALA A 658 -14.78 -11.19 -23.46
CA ALA A 658 -15.24 -9.93 -24.05
C ALA A 658 -14.07 -9.00 -24.41
N VAL A 659 -13.02 -8.91 -23.58
CA VAL A 659 -11.78 -8.17 -23.89
C VAL A 659 -11.11 -8.74 -25.15
N ARG A 660 -10.99 -10.06 -25.26
CA ARG A 660 -10.41 -10.75 -26.43
C ARG A 660 -11.23 -10.51 -27.70
N GLU A 661 -12.56 -10.54 -27.58
CA GLU A 661 -13.49 -10.33 -28.70
C GLU A 661 -13.53 -8.87 -29.17
N GLY A 662 -13.56 -7.91 -28.24
CA GLY A 662 -13.58 -6.49 -28.55
C GLY A 662 -12.44 -6.07 -29.48
N LYS A 663 -11.27 -6.66 -29.26
CA LYS A 663 -10.09 -6.52 -30.14
C LYS A 663 -10.41 -6.88 -31.59
N GLN A 664 -11.11 -7.99 -31.84
CA GLN A 664 -11.37 -8.47 -33.20
C GLN A 664 -12.47 -7.67 -33.92
N ARG A 665 -13.49 -7.21 -33.18
CA ARG A 665 -14.65 -6.51 -33.74
C ARG A 665 -14.32 -5.09 -34.20
N ASP A 666 -13.44 -4.38 -33.50
CA ASP A 666 -13.03 -3.02 -33.90
C ASP A 666 -12.16 -3.01 -35.16
N HIS A 667 -11.45 -4.09 -35.48
CA HIS A 667 -10.67 -4.21 -36.71
C HIS A 667 -11.52 -4.44 -37.98
N ARG A 668 -12.85 -4.64 -37.87
CA ARG A 668 -13.72 -5.00 -39.02
C ARG A 668 -15.08 -4.29 -39.10
N ALA A 669 -15.44 -3.39 -38.19
CA ALA A 669 -16.82 -2.88 -38.13
C ALA A 669 -16.98 -1.42 -38.58
N ASP A 670 -17.60 -1.23 -39.75
CA ASP A 670 -18.49 -0.09 -39.97
C ASP A 670 -19.63 -0.14 -38.93
N MET A 671 -20.05 1.04 -38.47
CA MET A 671 -21.01 1.20 -37.37
C MET A 671 -22.36 0.53 -37.65
N VAL A 672 -22.88 -0.21 -36.66
CA VAL A 672 -24.31 -0.52 -36.55
C VAL A 672 -24.86 0.19 -35.31
N HIS A 673 -25.74 1.17 -35.53
CA HIS A 673 -26.44 1.90 -34.47
C HIS A 673 -27.57 1.06 -33.87
N ASP A 674 -27.50 0.76 -32.57
CA ASP A 674 -28.66 0.33 -31.77
C ASP A 674 -29.17 1.51 -30.90
N PRO A 675 -30.32 2.12 -31.26
CA PRO A 675 -30.92 3.21 -30.50
C PRO A 675 -31.37 2.84 -29.07
N ALA A 676 -31.60 1.55 -28.77
CA ALA A 676 -32.06 1.12 -27.45
C ALA A 676 -30.93 1.10 -26.42
N ALA A 677 -29.75 0.61 -26.81
CA ALA A 677 -28.54 0.62 -25.98
C ALA A 677 -28.11 2.05 -25.63
N THR A 678 -28.18 2.96 -26.60
CA THR A 678 -27.84 4.39 -26.42
C THR A 678 -28.73 5.05 -25.36
N ARG A 679 -30.06 4.83 -25.44
CA ARG A 679 -31.01 5.39 -24.46
C ARG A 679 -30.83 4.86 -23.04
N ALA A 680 -30.37 3.63 -22.87
CA ALA A 680 -30.10 3.05 -21.56
C ALA A 680 -28.86 3.66 -20.89
N VAL A 681 -27.83 3.99 -21.68
CA VAL A 681 -26.60 4.66 -21.23
C VAL A 681 -26.90 6.11 -20.82
N ASP A 682 -27.68 6.84 -21.61
CA ASP A 682 -28.06 8.24 -21.31
C ASP A 682 -28.85 8.37 -20.01
N LYS A 683 -29.78 7.44 -19.76
CA LYS A 683 -30.57 7.40 -18.52
C LYS A 683 -29.70 7.18 -17.28
N ARG A 684 -28.57 6.47 -17.43
CA ARG A 684 -27.62 6.20 -16.35
C ARG A 684 -26.65 7.36 -16.12
N ALA A 685 -26.20 8.03 -17.19
CA ALA A 685 -25.37 9.23 -17.11
C ALA A 685 -26.12 10.41 -16.46
N GLN A 686 -27.41 10.56 -16.76
CA GLN A 686 -28.26 11.59 -16.16
C GLN A 686 -28.48 11.39 -14.65
N ALA A 687 -28.50 10.13 -14.18
CA ALA A 687 -28.62 9.79 -12.77
C ALA A 687 -27.35 10.09 -11.95
N SER A 688 -26.19 10.29 -12.61
CA SER A 688 -24.89 10.46 -11.94
C SER A 688 -24.36 11.91 -11.91
N GLY A 689 -25.09 12.90 -12.45
CA GLY A 689 -24.80 14.33 -12.24
C GLY A 689 -23.55 14.91 -12.92
N LEU A 690 -22.97 14.25 -13.91
CA LEU A 690 -21.65 14.56 -14.50
C LEU A 690 -21.64 15.59 -15.66
N LEU A 691 -22.55 16.57 -15.71
CA LEU A 691 -22.67 17.51 -16.84
C LEU A 691 -22.28 18.95 -16.48
N THR A 692 -21.31 19.52 -17.21
CA THR A 692 -21.04 20.97 -17.26
C THR A 692 -21.64 21.61 -18.53
N GLU A 693 -21.87 22.93 -18.54
CA GLU A 693 -22.60 23.64 -19.63
C GLU A 693 -21.95 23.51 -21.03
N LYS A 694 -20.64 23.22 -21.11
CA LYS A 694 -19.92 23.07 -22.37
C LYS A 694 -20.31 21.81 -23.17
N TYR A 695 -20.94 20.82 -22.54
CA TYR A 695 -21.22 19.49 -23.12
C TYR A 695 -22.65 19.00 -22.84
N ARG A 696 -23.60 19.92 -22.64
CA ARG A 696 -25.00 19.61 -22.31
C ARG A 696 -25.62 18.69 -23.37
N GLY A 697 -25.87 17.43 -23.02
CA GLY A 697 -26.51 16.42 -23.88
C GLY A 697 -25.58 15.39 -24.52
N ALA A 698 -24.26 15.44 -24.28
CA ALA A 698 -23.34 14.39 -24.73
C ALA A 698 -23.16 13.31 -23.63
N PRO A 699 -23.05 12.02 -23.98
CA PRO A 699 -22.77 10.95 -23.01
C PRO A 699 -21.41 11.17 -22.33
N VAL A 700 -21.25 10.74 -21.07
CA VAL A 700 -19.97 10.78 -20.33
C VAL A 700 -18.82 10.12 -21.11
N THR A 701 -19.14 9.11 -21.93
CA THR A 701 -18.19 8.45 -22.83
C THR A 701 -17.55 9.42 -23.82
N HIS A 702 -18.29 10.41 -24.35
CA HIS A 702 -17.77 11.42 -25.27
C HIS A 702 -16.71 12.32 -24.61
N TYR A 703 -16.95 12.75 -23.36
CA TYR A 703 -15.97 13.54 -22.61
C TYR A 703 -14.70 12.75 -22.29
N LEU A 704 -14.85 11.49 -21.86
CA LEU A 704 -13.71 10.63 -21.56
C LEU A 704 -12.92 10.26 -22.83
N ASN A 705 -13.59 10.13 -23.99
CA ASN A 705 -12.96 9.89 -25.29
C ASN A 705 -12.17 11.11 -25.79
N GLU A 706 -12.70 12.32 -25.64
CA GLU A 706 -11.99 13.56 -25.98
C GLU A 706 -10.70 13.70 -25.16
N ARG A 707 -10.75 13.37 -23.86
CA ARG A 707 -9.54 13.29 -23.03
C ARG A 707 -8.59 12.17 -23.49
N ALA A 708 -9.12 11.00 -23.88
CA ALA A 708 -8.31 9.88 -24.38
C ALA A 708 -7.58 10.22 -25.69
N ASN A 709 -8.15 11.07 -26.54
CA ASN A 709 -7.51 11.56 -27.76
C ASN A 709 -6.34 12.55 -27.48
N GLN A 710 -6.30 13.11 -26.27
CA GLN A 710 -5.22 14.00 -25.81
C GLN A 710 -4.17 13.27 -24.97
N THR A 711 -4.41 11.99 -24.64
CA THR A 711 -3.46 11.13 -23.92
C THR A 711 -2.24 10.87 -24.81
N GLU A 712 -1.06 11.24 -24.30
CA GLU A 712 0.29 11.12 -24.89
C GLU A 712 0.31 10.43 -26.27
N PRO A 713 0.58 11.18 -27.37
CA PRO A 713 0.81 10.55 -28.67
C PRO A 713 1.99 9.56 -28.62
N ASP A 714 2.02 8.67 -29.61
CA ASP A 714 3.02 7.61 -29.76
C ASP A 714 4.47 8.13 -29.77
#